data_AF-A0A9W4WR59-F1
#
_entry.id   AF-A0A9W4WR59-F1
#
_cell.length_a   1.000
_cell.length_b   1.000
_cell.length_c   1.000
_cell.angle_alpha   90.00
_cell.angle_beta   90.00
_cell.angle_gamma   90.00
#
_symmetry.space_group_name_H-M   'P 1'
#
loop_
_entity.id
_entity.type
_entity.pdbx_description
1 polymer ?
#
loop_
_entity_poly.entity_id
_entity_poly.type
_entity_poly.pdbx_seq_one_letter_code
_entity_poly.pdbx_strand_id
1 'polypeptide(L)'
;MYTASSSSPDPPNKAIIDPFDARSLQVQPVAYIDNDPPTEFFYRPRTLTVLSAMIIGLVYVAIYREEDDKASNTATNIKFGSMAGVGFFLLFAMLQFRDGPFIRPHPAFWRIVLGLGVLYQMFLVFLLFQNKFDARLFLRAIDPTLGRPLPERSYSENCELTYENVKNQIDIFVVYHATGWYAKAVVLRDYWFCWILSVMFEIMEYSLQHQLNNFAECWWDHWILDVLICNWIGLYFGMKTCEYFEMKGYSWRGFKQIRSSKGKVKRIVQQFTPHHWTKFEWGTTKNFKNYLAVIGLLFLFLQAELNSFYLKYLLWIPPEHPLNSYRALLLFMCSIPGTREAYQYLTDKNCKRFGPQAWLTIANLMTESVICYKFENTIMEGLYLLDYGAGNVRSLVNAVNKLGYEIKLIKEPGDILKAEKLIFPGVGAFGNAMQLLVEKNYAEPLKQFIAAGKQFMGICVGLQALFEGSEENPNIPGLGIIPGTVKLFNKDDKVVPHMGWNEANCLREIKYKNQQDNQCGIKPGSVYYFVHSYAVPYNEKIKEWILSTTQYGDEIFISSIQKDNVFCTQFHPEKSGYAGLRILKSFLESSDNSNLIIDDDRKIVTKNPIRLSKDRFRKRIIACLDVRANDHGDLVVTKGDQYDVRERSTDNANGQVRNLGKPVDLARRYFDEGADEITFLNITSFRNCPLVDLPMLEILKLTSETVFVPLTIGGGIRDIKDPDGKFHSALEVAGEYFRSGADKVSIGSDAVYAVEDFLANNKILSGRTAIETIAHAYGSQAVVISVDPKRIYVNSPDDEPNHHVIKTSYLGPNGETWCWYQCTVKGGREGRDIDVHQLVTSCEAMGAGEILLNCMDKDGTNSGYDLELINDVKKAVRIPVIASSGAGKEDHFAEVFEKTNVEAALAAGIFHRREIPIKHVKNYLKERYVLIRDEDLSF
;
A
#
# COMPACT_ATOMS: atom_id res chain seq x y z
N MET A 1 100.88 -25.74 -32.85
CA MET A 1 100.89 -25.75 -34.32
C MET A 1 99.45 -26.04 -34.78
N TYR A 2 98.81 -25.03 -35.37
CA TYR A 2 97.61 -24.99 -36.23
C TYR A 2 96.20 -25.48 -35.80
N THR A 3 95.31 -24.47 -35.69
CA THR A 3 93.94 -24.29 -36.28
C THR A 3 92.66 -24.94 -35.74
N ALA A 4 91.70 -24.03 -35.51
CA ALA A 4 90.29 -24.01 -35.93
C ALA A 4 89.20 -24.82 -35.20
N SER A 5 88.11 -24.08 -34.93
CA SER A 5 86.71 -24.47 -34.67
C SER A 5 86.41 -25.44 -33.52
N SER A 6 85.74 -24.95 -32.48
CA SER A 6 85.03 -25.80 -31.52
C SER A 6 83.66 -26.19 -32.08
N SER A 7 83.49 -27.49 -32.34
CA SER A 7 82.21 -28.13 -32.67
C SER A 7 81.92 -29.29 -31.70
N SER A 8 80.63 -29.53 -31.49
CA SER A 8 79.93 -30.70 -30.92
C SER A 8 79.67 -30.77 -29.40
N PRO A 9 78.59 -31.48 -28.94
CA PRO A 9 77.59 -32.24 -29.70
C PRO A 9 76.10 -31.89 -29.41
N ASP A 10 75.26 -31.99 -30.45
CA ASP A 10 73.82 -32.23 -30.33
C ASP A 10 73.54 -33.62 -29.75
N PRO A 11 72.42 -33.79 -29.02
CA PRO A 11 71.44 -34.82 -29.41
C PRO A 11 69.97 -34.41 -29.11
N PRO A 12 68.96 -35.26 -29.41
CA PRO A 12 68.33 -35.52 -30.70
C PRO A 12 66.92 -34.89 -30.81
N ASN A 13 66.40 -34.84 -32.05
CA ASN A 13 65.03 -34.47 -32.48
C ASN A 13 63.94 -34.36 -31.38
N LYS A 14 63.40 -33.14 -31.19
CA LYS A 14 62.04 -32.94 -30.66
C LYS A 14 61.11 -32.52 -31.80
N ALA A 15 60.08 -33.34 -32.00
CA ALA A 15 59.04 -33.17 -33.01
C ALA A 15 58.45 -31.75 -33.01
N ILE A 16 58.24 -31.25 -34.23
CA ILE A 16 57.43 -30.07 -34.54
C ILE A 16 56.02 -30.35 -34.01
N ILE A 17 55.58 -29.59 -33.01
CA ILE A 17 54.18 -29.56 -32.56
C ILE A 17 53.50 -28.38 -33.25
N ASP A 18 52.48 -28.71 -34.03
CA ASP A 18 51.55 -27.81 -34.71
C ASP A 18 50.89 -26.82 -33.72
N PRO A 19 50.93 -25.48 -33.95
CA PRO A 19 50.29 -24.52 -33.06
C PRO A 19 48.75 -24.50 -33.11
N PHE A 20 48.10 -25.35 -33.93
CA PHE A 20 46.64 -25.35 -34.13
C PHE A 20 45.90 -26.61 -33.67
N ASP A 21 46.38 -27.33 -32.64
CA ASP A 21 45.57 -28.38 -32.01
C ASP A 21 44.63 -27.79 -30.93
N ALA A 22 43.32 -27.92 -31.18
CA ALA A 22 42.22 -27.44 -30.34
C ALA A 22 42.10 -28.13 -28.97
N ARG A 23 42.99 -29.07 -28.64
CA ARG A 23 43.15 -29.64 -27.27
C ARG A 23 44.03 -28.80 -26.34
N SER A 24 44.70 -27.75 -26.85
CA SER A 24 45.61 -26.89 -26.07
C SER A 24 44.92 -25.74 -25.30
N LEU A 25 43.58 -25.67 -25.29
CA LEU A 25 42.81 -24.77 -24.41
C LEU A 25 42.72 -25.27 -22.95
N GLN A 26 43.60 -26.18 -22.54
CA GLN A 26 44.11 -26.10 -21.18
C GLN A 26 45.04 -24.89 -21.17
N VAL A 27 44.61 -23.80 -20.54
CA VAL A 27 45.59 -22.86 -19.97
C VAL A 27 46.50 -23.74 -19.13
N GLN A 28 47.68 -24.08 -19.64
CA GLN A 28 48.71 -24.70 -18.82
C GLN A 28 48.82 -23.79 -17.59
N PRO A 29 48.80 -24.35 -16.36
CA PRO A 29 49.07 -23.53 -15.20
C PRO A 29 50.41 -22.86 -15.49
N VAL A 30 50.39 -21.53 -15.65
CA VAL A 30 51.59 -20.75 -15.87
C VAL A 30 52.55 -21.21 -14.78
N ALA A 31 53.67 -21.80 -15.19
CA ALA A 31 54.68 -22.38 -14.32
C ALA A 31 55.34 -21.28 -13.49
N TYR A 32 54.63 -20.75 -12.48
CA TYR A 32 55.04 -19.57 -11.72
C TYR A 32 54.55 -19.65 -10.27
N ILE A 33 54.92 -20.72 -9.57
CA ILE A 33 55.03 -20.73 -8.09
C ILE A 33 56.23 -21.60 -7.70
N ASP A 34 57.41 -21.34 -8.23
CA ASP A 34 58.59 -22.17 -7.89
C ASP A 34 59.51 -21.57 -6.81
N ASN A 35 59.09 -20.54 -6.06
CA ASN A 35 60.01 -19.90 -5.10
C ASN A 35 59.42 -19.36 -3.77
N ASP A 36 58.27 -19.86 -3.26
CA ASP A 36 57.90 -19.63 -1.84
C ASP A 36 56.91 -20.70 -1.27
N PRO A 37 57.41 -21.78 -0.61
CA PRO A 37 56.60 -22.89 -0.08
C PRO A 37 55.46 -22.54 0.89
N PRO A 38 55.54 -21.49 1.74
CA PRO A 38 54.45 -21.14 2.65
C PRO A 38 53.21 -20.60 1.93
N THR A 39 53.37 -19.91 0.81
CA THR A 39 52.24 -19.36 0.06
C THR A 39 51.52 -20.43 -0.75
N GLU A 40 52.23 -21.43 -1.28
CA GLU A 40 51.64 -22.51 -2.08
C GLU A 40 50.51 -23.27 -1.36
N PHE A 41 50.63 -23.42 -0.03
CA PHE A 41 49.58 -23.98 0.83
C PHE A 41 48.24 -23.22 0.72
N PHE A 42 48.28 -21.89 0.61
CA PHE A 42 47.10 -21.03 0.58
C PHE A 42 46.43 -20.99 -0.80
N TYR A 43 47.19 -21.21 -1.88
CA TYR A 43 46.68 -21.20 -3.26
C TYR A 43 46.15 -22.55 -3.73
N ARG A 44 46.48 -23.67 -3.06
CA ARG A 44 45.94 -25.00 -3.39
C ARG A 44 44.52 -25.18 -2.80
N PRO A 45 43.47 -25.38 -3.62
CA PRO A 45 42.11 -25.54 -3.14
C PRO A 45 41.94 -26.87 -2.39
N ARG A 46 41.38 -26.82 -1.17
CA ARG A 46 41.12 -28.00 -0.31
C ARG A 46 39.65 -28.38 -0.34
N THR A 47 39.18 -28.90 -1.47
CA THR A 47 37.76 -29.15 -1.73
C THR A 47 37.11 -30.06 -0.69
N LEU A 48 37.72 -31.20 -0.34
CA LEU A 48 37.17 -32.15 0.64
C LEU A 48 37.17 -31.61 2.08
N THR A 49 38.22 -30.88 2.49
CA THR A 49 38.31 -30.30 3.83
C THR A 49 37.28 -29.20 4.03
N VAL A 50 37.11 -28.31 3.03
CA VAL A 50 36.12 -27.24 3.08
C VAL A 50 34.70 -27.80 3.01
N LEU A 51 34.45 -28.83 2.19
CA LEU A 51 33.16 -29.54 2.16
C LEU A 51 32.80 -30.11 3.53
N SER A 52 33.75 -30.79 4.19
CA SER A 52 33.53 -31.38 5.52
C SER A 52 33.27 -30.31 6.58
N ALA A 53 34.07 -29.24 6.61
CA ALA A 53 33.87 -28.13 7.53
C ALA A 53 32.53 -27.40 7.32
N MET A 54 32.11 -27.26 6.06
CA MET A 54 30.84 -26.63 5.70
C MET A 54 29.64 -27.48 6.13
N ILE A 55 29.67 -28.80 5.92
CA ILE A 55 28.61 -29.71 6.40
C ILE A 55 28.54 -29.67 7.93
N ILE A 56 29.68 -29.71 8.63
CA ILE A 56 29.73 -29.59 10.09
C ILE A 56 29.14 -28.25 10.55
N GLY A 57 29.45 -27.14 9.87
CA GLY A 57 28.90 -25.82 10.17
C GLY A 57 27.39 -25.72 9.96
N LEU A 58 26.86 -26.29 8.87
CA LEU A 58 25.42 -26.34 8.62
C LEU A 58 24.69 -27.19 9.66
N VAL A 59 25.25 -28.34 10.03
CA VAL A 59 24.72 -29.21 11.08
C VAL A 59 24.75 -28.49 12.43
N TYR A 60 25.82 -27.76 12.75
CA TYR A 60 25.92 -26.96 13.95
C TYR A 60 24.83 -25.88 14.02
N VAL A 61 24.67 -25.08 12.95
CA VAL A 61 23.64 -24.02 12.89
C VAL A 61 22.22 -24.60 12.95
N ALA A 62 21.99 -25.78 12.37
CA ALA A 62 20.68 -26.43 12.38
C ALA A 62 20.33 -27.07 13.73
N ILE A 63 21.31 -27.62 14.46
CA ILE A 63 21.07 -28.43 15.68
C ILE A 63 21.27 -27.62 16.97
N TYR A 64 22.30 -26.78 17.06
CA TYR A 64 22.69 -26.08 18.30
C TYR A 64 22.05 -24.70 18.47
N ARG A 65 20.95 -24.42 17.77
CA ARG A 65 20.16 -23.22 18.00
C ARG A 65 19.36 -23.35 19.31
N GLU A 66 19.53 -22.40 20.22
CA GLU A 66 18.85 -22.36 21.52
C GLU A 66 17.31 -22.44 21.38
N GLU A 67 16.66 -23.14 22.31
CA GLU A 67 15.22 -23.44 22.27
C GLU A 67 14.33 -22.20 22.43
N ASP A 68 14.81 -21.13 23.07
CA ASP A 68 14.08 -19.86 23.19
C ASP A 68 13.85 -19.17 21.82
N ASP A 69 14.65 -19.52 20.81
CA ASP A 69 14.60 -18.96 19.46
C ASP A 69 13.74 -19.78 18.48
N LYS A 70 13.24 -20.95 18.90
CA LYS A 70 12.33 -21.78 18.07
C LYS A 70 10.89 -21.25 18.09
N ALA A 71 10.52 -20.48 19.12
CA ALA A 71 9.22 -19.83 19.26
C ALA A 71 9.17 -18.41 18.66
N SER A 72 10.30 -17.85 18.23
CA SER A 72 10.38 -16.46 17.75
C SER A 72 10.26 -16.38 16.21
N ASN A 73 9.12 -15.84 15.76
CA ASN A 73 8.87 -15.17 14.48
C ASN A 73 9.33 -15.87 13.18
N THR A 74 8.39 -16.23 12.29
CA THR A 74 8.64 -16.78 10.93
C THR A 74 9.71 -15.98 10.14
N ALA A 75 9.75 -14.66 10.31
CA ALA A 75 10.74 -13.77 9.69
C ALA A 75 12.19 -14.11 10.07
N THR A 76 12.44 -14.45 11.34
CA THR A 76 13.78 -14.80 11.85
C THR A 76 14.28 -16.10 11.22
N ASN A 77 13.40 -17.10 11.08
CA ASN A 77 13.72 -18.38 10.45
C ASN A 77 14.08 -18.22 8.97
N ILE A 78 13.31 -17.41 8.24
CA ILE A 78 13.58 -17.09 6.83
C ILE A 78 14.94 -16.38 6.68
N LYS A 79 15.24 -15.42 7.56
CA LYS A 79 16.51 -14.68 7.53
C LYS A 79 17.72 -15.62 7.69
N PHE A 80 17.73 -16.47 8.72
CA PHE A 80 18.85 -17.40 8.95
C PHE A 80 18.98 -18.44 7.83
N GLY A 81 17.87 -19.02 7.37
CA GLY A 81 17.88 -19.97 6.25
C GLY A 81 18.44 -19.35 4.97
N SER A 82 18.04 -18.10 4.68
CA SER A 82 18.53 -17.36 3.51
C SER A 82 20.03 -17.04 3.62
N MET A 83 20.48 -16.59 4.79
CA MET A 83 21.91 -16.31 5.04
C MET A 83 22.77 -17.57 4.92
N ALA A 84 22.29 -18.71 5.43
CA ALA A 84 22.98 -20.00 5.32
C ALA A 84 23.07 -20.46 3.85
N GLY A 85 21.99 -20.31 3.08
CA GLY A 85 21.97 -20.63 1.64
C GLY A 85 22.93 -19.76 0.82
N VAL A 86 22.93 -18.45 1.06
CA VAL A 86 23.88 -17.51 0.44
C VAL A 86 25.32 -17.88 0.79
N GLY A 87 25.60 -18.15 2.07
CA GLY A 87 26.93 -18.56 2.54
C GLY A 87 27.43 -19.84 1.87
N PHE A 88 26.57 -20.86 1.76
CA PHE A 88 26.87 -22.11 1.04
C PHE A 88 27.22 -21.84 -0.41
N PHE A 89 26.40 -21.05 -1.12
CA PHE A 89 26.65 -20.75 -2.54
C PHE A 89 27.97 -20.01 -2.75
N LEU A 90 28.30 -19.03 -1.90
CA LEU A 90 29.57 -18.30 -2.01
C LEU A 90 30.79 -19.18 -1.73
N LEU A 91 30.71 -20.11 -0.77
CA LEU A 91 31.76 -21.11 -0.54
C LEU A 91 31.91 -22.06 -1.73
N PHE A 92 30.80 -22.49 -2.33
CA PHE A 92 30.82 -23.29 -3.55
C PHE A 92 31.48 -22.52 -4.71
N ALA A 93 31.07 -21.27 -4.94
CA ALA A 93 31.64 -20.39 -5.97
C ALA A 93 33.16 -20.22 -5.77
N MET A 94 33.59 -19.93 -4.53
CA MET A 94 35.00 -19.79 -4.16
C MET A 94 35.85 -21.00 -4.59
N LEU A 95 35.33 -22.22 -4.44
CA LEU A 95 36.06 -23.45 -4.73
C LEU A 95 35.99 -23.85 -6.21
N GLN A 96 34.80 -23.74 -6.81
CA GLN A 96 34.49 -24.38 -8.10
C GLN A 96 34.55 -23.43 -9.31
N PHE A 97 34.40 -22.12 -9.11
CA PHE A 97 34.47 -21.19 -10.23
C PHE A 97 35.88 -21.13 -10.79
N ARG A 98 35.98 -20.91 -12.11
CA ARG A 98 37.26 -20.79 -12.80
C ARG A 98 37.94 -19.47 -12.45
N ASP A 99 39.27 -19.46 -12.49
CA ASP A 99 40.03 -18.24 -12.29
C ASP A 99 39.82 -17.26 -13.45
N GLY A 100 39.57 -16.00 -13.09
CA GLY A 100 39.50 -14.88 -14.02
C GLY A 100 40.87 -14.27 -14.31
N PRO A 101 40.93 -13.11 -15.00
CA PRO A 101 42.20 -12.47 -15.35
C PRO A 101 42.97 -11.89 -14.15
N PHE A 102 42.36 -11.84 -12.96
CA PHE A 102 42.98 -11.31 -11.74
C PHE A 102 43.33 -12.42 -10.75
N ILE A 103 44.58 -12.41 -10.30
CA ILE A 103 45.12 -13.39 -9.35
C ILE A 103 45.14 -12.83 -7.91
N ARG A 104 45.18 -11.50 -7.75
CA ARG A 104 45.34 -10.83 -6.45
C ARG A 104 44.14 -9.96 -6.09
N PRO A 105 43.74 -9.84 -4.81
CA PRO A 105 44.47 -10.27 -3.61
C PRO A 105 44.53 -11.78 -3.42
N HIS A 106 43.55 -12.53 -3.94
CA HIS A 106 43.58 -13.98 -4.10
C HIS A 106 42.58 -14.43 -5.19
N PRO A 107 42.78 -15.54 -5.92
CA PRO A 107 41.81 -16.00 -6.91
C PRO A 107 40.44 -16.33 -6.30
N ALA A 108 40.44 -16.89 -5.08
CA ALA A 108 39.22 -17.14 -4.29
C ALA A 108 38.36 -15.88 -4.09
N PHE A 109 38.98 -14.71 -3.89
CA PHE A 109 38.26 -13.45 -3.75
C PHE A 109 37.48 -13.11 -5.02
N TRP A 110 38.11 -13.20 -6.19
CA TRP A 110 37.45 -12.89 -7.47
C TRP A 110 36.36 -13.92 -7.84
N ARG A 111 36.53 -15.18 -7.42
CA ARG A 111 35.49 -16.20 -7.55
C ARG A 111 34.28 -15.90 -6.66
N ILE A 112 34.50 -15.40 -5.44
CA ILE A 112 33.41 -14.92 -4.57
C ILE A 112 32.72 -13.71 -5.19
N VAL A 113 33.46 -12.74 -5.75
CA VAL A 113 32.88 -11.59 -6.45
C VAL A 113 31.99 -12.05 -7.61
N LEU A 114 32.46 -13.01 -8.43
CA LEU A 114 31.64 -13.62 -9.48
C LEU A 114 30.38 -14.29 -8.90
N GLY A 115 30.52 -15.01 -7.78
CA GLY A 115 29.39 -15.61 -7.05
C GLY A 115 28.37 -14.59 -6.55
N LEU A 116 28.81 -13.48 -5.97
CA LEU A 116 27.94 -12.38 -5.57
C LEU A 116 27.19 -11.78 -6.77
N GLY A 117 27.86 -11.66 -7.92
CA GLY A 117 27.21 -11.25 -9.17
C GLY A 117 26.10 -12.20 -9.61
N VAL A 118 26.26 -13.52 -9.42
CA VAL A 118 25.23 -14.53 -9.78
C VAL A 118 24.05 -14.45 -8.82
N LEU A 119 24.30 -14.34 -7.52
CA LEU A 119 23.24 -14.14 -6.53
C LEU A 119 22.45 -12.86 -6.81
N TYR A 120 23.14 -11.78 -7.20
CA TYR A 120 22.50 -10.54 -7.60
C TYR A 120 21.61 -10.74 -8.83
N GLN A 121 22.08 -11.45 -9.86
CA GLN A 121 21.26 -11.78 -11.02
C GLN A 121 20.02 -12.60 -10.64
N MET A 122 20.16 -13.60 -9.78
CA MET A 122 19.03 -14.41 -9.33
C MET A 122 18.00 -13.56 -8.58
N PHE A 123 18.47 -12.63 -7.76
CA PHE A 123 17.61 -11.67 -7.07
C PHE A 123 16.88 -10.73 -8.03
N LEU A 124 17.58 -10.19 -9.04
CA LEU A 124 16.97 -9.36 -10.07
C LEU A 124 15.92 -10.13 -10.86
N VAL A 125 16.19 -11.38 -11.23
CA VAL A 125 15.19 -12.24 -11.90
C VAL A 125 13.98 -12.47 -11.01
N PHE A 126 14.17 -12.71 -9.70
CA PHE A 126 13.06 -12.80 -8.76
C PHE A 126 12.22 -11.50 -8.71
N LEU A 127 12.88 -10.34 -8.59
CA LEU A 127 12.23 -9.03 -8.61
C LEU A 127 11.47 -8.77 -9.91
N LEU A 128 12.03 -9.20 -11.05
CA LEU A 128 11.42 -9.03 -12.38
C LEU A 128 10.05 -9.71 -12.47
N PHE A 129 9.79 -10.77 -11.70
CA PHE A 129 8.49 -11.43 -11.67
C PHE A 129 7.51 -10.85 -10.62
N GLN A 130 7.94 -9.93 -9.77
CA GLN A 130 7.05 -9.22 -8.83
C GLN A 130 6.36 -8.02 -9.49
N ASN A 131 5.23 -7.56 -8.96
CA ASN A 131 4.72 -6.22 -9.28
C ASN A 131 5.42 -5.16 -8.40
N LYS A 132 5.26 -3.88 -8.75
CA LYS A 132 5.92 -2.76 -8.04
C LYS A 132 5.57 -2.71 -6.55
N PHE A 133 4.31 -3.00 -6.21
CA PHE A 133 3.83 -3.00 -4.83
C PHE A 133 4.44 -4.14 -4.00
N ASP A 134 4.39 -5.36 -4.51
CA ASP A 134 4.93 -6.57 -3.87
C ASP A 134 6.45 -6.49 -3.75
N ALA A 135 7.14 -5.90 -4.74
CA ALA A 135 8.57 -5.64 -4.64
C ALA A 135 8.90 -4.69 -3.47
N ARG A 136 8.12 -3.61 -3.28
CA ARG A 136 8.27 -2.69 -2.14
C ARG A 136 7.96 -3.37 -0.81
N LEU A 137 6.90 -4.18 -0.77
CA LEU A 137 6.53 -4.94 0.43
C LEU A 137 7.61 -5.96 0.79
N PHE A 138 8.17 -6.64 -0.20
CA PHE A 138 9.29 -7.57 -0.02
C PHE A 138 10.52 -6.87 0.55
N LEU A 139 10.90 -5.70 0.02
CA LEU A 139 12.00 -4.90 0.57
C LEU A 139 11.72 -4.47 2.02
N ARG A 140 10.47 -4.08 2.33
CA ARG A 140 10.04 -3.75 3.70
C ARG A 140 10.14 -4.94 4.65
N ALA A 141 9.95 -6.17 4.17
CA ALA A 141 10.12 -7.38 4.96
C ALA A 141 11.59 -7.68 5.26
N ILE A 142 12.52 -7.25 4.39
CA ILE A 142 13.97 -7.34 4.63
C ILE A 142 14.42 -6.26 5.61
N ASP A 143 13.99 -5.02 5.40
CA ASP A 143 14.28 -3.87 6.26
C ASP A 143 13.01 -3.00 6.45
N PRO A 144 12.47 -2.87 7.67
CA PRO A 144 11.25 -2.10 7.95
C PRO A 144 11.28 -0.61 7.59
N THR A 145 12.47 -0.06 7.32
CA THR A 145 12.68 1.32 6.88
C THR A 145 12.45 1.53 5.38
N LEU A 146 12.48 0.46 4.59
CA LEU A 146 12.26 0.49 3.14
C LEU A 146 10.77 0.41 2.76
N GLY A 147 10.46 0.75 1.50
CA GLY A 147 9.10 0.64 0.97
C GLY A 147 8.13 1.72 1.48
N ARG A 148 8.65 2.89 1.88
CA ARG A 148 7.88 4.08 2.26
C ARG A 148 8.11 5.20 1.25
N PRO A 149 7.10 6.01 0.89
CA PRO A 149 7.28 7.13 -0.02
C PRO A 149 8.43 8.03 0.43
N LEU A 150 9.35 8.35 -0.49
CA LEU A 150 10.45 9.28 -0.22
C LEU A 150 9.94 10.72 -0.34
N PRO A 151 10.36 11.64 0.55
CA PRO A 151 10.06 13.06 0.37
C PRO A 151 10.71 13.56 -0.92
N GLU A 152 9.95 14.24 -1.77
CA GLU A 152 10.49 14.90 -2.96
C GLU A 152 11.38 16.07 -2.51
N ARG A 153 12.67 15.99 -2.82
CA ARG A 153 13.60 17.12 -2.69
C ARG A 153 13.96 17.59 -4.09
N SER A 154 13.66 18.86 -4.38
CA SER A 154 14.16 19.55 -5.56
C SER A 154 15.45 20.28 -5.21
N TYR A 155 16.54 20.03 -5.94
CA TYR A 155 17.82 20.71 -5.72
C TYR A 155 17.89 22.07 -6.47
N SER A 156 16.88 22.38 -7.30
CA SER A 156 16.86 23.56 -8.18
C SER A 156 16.03 24.74 -7.68
N GLU A 157 15.63 24.79 -6.40
CA GLU A 157 14.73 25.84 -5.91
C GLU A 157 15.40 27.23 -5.85
N ASN A 158 16.73 27.31 -5.69
CA ASN A 158 17.47 28.57 -5.71
C ASN A 158 18.88 28.44 -6.30
N CYS A 159 19.02 28.79 -7.59
CA CYS A 159 20.29 28.67 -8.33
C CYS A 159 21.17 29.92 -8.33
N GLU A 160 20.89 30.91 -7.48
CA GLU A 160 21.79 32.05 -7.30
C GLU A 160 23.12 31.60 -6.69
N LEU A 161 24.23 32.07 -7.27
CA LEU A 161 25.59 31.69 -6.87
C LEU A 161 26.04 32.48 -5.63
N THR A 162 25.39 32.19 -4.50
CA THR A 162 25.69 32.75 -3.18
C THR A 162 26.51 31.77 -2.34
N TYR A 163 27.27 32.28 -1.37
CA TYR A 163 28.09 31.43 -0.49
C TYR A 163 27.26 30.40 0.28
N GLU A 164 26.07 30.78 0.77
CA GLU A 164 25.18 29.89 1.50
C GLU A 164 24.63 28.76 0.61
N ASN A 165 24.20 29.09 -0.61
CA ASN A 165 23.70 28.09 -1.56
C ASN A 165 24.80 27.09 -1.94
N VAL A 166 26.01 27.56 -2.25
CA VAL A 166 27.15 26.69 -2.58
C VAL A 166 27.55 25.83 -1.37
N LYS A 167 27.58 26.39 -0.16
CA LYS A 167 27.89 25.64 1.06
C LYS A 167 26.86 24.55 1.36
N ASN A 168 25.58 24.82 1.11
CA ASN A 168 24.50 23.85 1.30
C ASN A 168 24.55 22.69 0.28
N GLN A 169 25.09 22.92 -0.91
CA GLN A 169 25.29 21.88 -1.93
C GLN A 169 26.59 21.07 -1.74
N ILE A 170 27.59 21.61 -1.02
CA ILE A 170 28.81 20.88 -0.66
C ILE A 170 28.52 19.94 0.52
N ASP A 171 27.88 18.80 0.21
CA ASP A 171 27.60 17.71 1.16
C ASP A 171 28.45 16.46 0.81
N ILE A 172 28.21 15.33 1.50
CA ILE A 172 28.82 14.02 1.27
C ILE A 172 28.76 13.57 -0.20
N PHE A 173 27.81 14.10 -0.98
CA PHE A 173 27.68 13.87 -2.42
C PHE A 173 28.90 14.30 -3.24
N VAL A 174 29.61 15.37 -2.85
CA VAL A 174 30.88 15.79 -3.47
C VAL A 174 31.94 14.69 -3.35
N VAL A 175 31.99 14.04 -2.18
CA VAL A 175 32.91 12.92 -1.94
C VAL A 175 32.50 11.70 -2.76
N TYR A 176 31.19 11.40 -2.87
CA TYR A 176 30.70 10.30 -3.71
C TYR A 176 30.98 10.52 -5.19
N HIS A 177 30.82 11.74 -5.71
CA HIS A 177 31.18 12.09 -7.09
C HIS A 177 32.67 11.87 -7.35
N ALA A 178 33.55 12.47 -6.54
CA ALA A 178 34.99 12.32 -6.71
C ALA A 178 35.46 10.86 -6.58
N THR A 179 34.92 10.09 -5.63
CA THR A 179 35.26 8.68 -5.45
C THR A 179 34.69 7.78 -6.55
N GLY A 180 33.51 8.08 -7.07
CA GLY A 180 32.91 7.39 -8.21
C GLY A 180 33.74 7.57 -9.48
N TRP A 181 34.22 8.79 -9.75
CA TRP A 181 35.09 9.06 -10.90
C TRP A 181 36.48 8.47 -10.77
N TYR A 182 37.03 8.45 -9.55
CA TYR A 182 38.23 7.67 -9.25
C TYR A 182 38.04 6.19 -9.61
N ALA A 183 36.93 5.58 -9.19
CA ALA A 183 36.62 4.18 -9.46
C ALA A 183 36.49 3.91 -10.98
N LYS A 184 35.75 4.75 -11.71
CA LYS A 184 35.60 4.65 -13.17
C LYS A 184 36.95 4.73 -13.89
N ALA A 185 37.82 5.66 -13.50
CA ALA A 185 39.15 5.80 -14.07
C ALA A 185 40.02 4.55 -13.88
N VAL A 186 39.94 3.90 -12.71
CA VAL A 186 40.66 2.64 -12.44
C VAL A 186 40.14 1.47 -13.28
N VAL A 187 38.83 1.44 -13.57
CA VAL A 187 38.20 0.40 -14.40
C VAL A 187 38.50 0.60 -15.89
N LEU A 188 38.31 1.82 -16.41
CA LEU A 188 38.41 2.14 -17.84
C LEU A 188 39.83 2.42 -18.32
N ARG A 189 40.70 2.91 -17.43
CA ARG A 189 42.15 3.14 -17.64
C ARG A 189 42.49 4.03 -18.85
N ASP A 190 41.56 4.89 -19.25
CA ASP A 190 41.71 5.81 -20.38
C ASP A 190 41.15 7.19 -20.00
N TYR A 191 42.02 8.20 -20.08
CA TYR A 191 41.71 9.56 -19.65
C TYR A 191 40.63 10.21 -20.52
N TRP A 192 40.74 10.09 -21.84
CA TRP A 192 39.81 10.73 -22.77
C TRP A 192 38.45 10.04 -22.77
N PHE A 193 38.43 8.72 -22.65
CA PHE A 193 37.17 7.97 -22.49
C PHE A 193 36.42 8.44 -21.24
N CYS A 194 37.10 8.56 -20.09
CA CYS A 194 36.44 9.00 -18.85
C CYS A 194 35.94 10.44 -18.94
N TRP A 195 36.67 11.34 -19.61
CA TRP A 195 36.18 12.70 -19.87
C TRP A 195 34.92 12.72 -20.73
N ILE A 196 34.87 11.91 -21.79
CA ILE A 196 33.67 11.79 -22.63
C ILE A 196 32.51 11.26 -21.81
N LEU A 197 32.73 10.21 -21.01
CA LEU A 197 31.71 9.66 -20.12
C LEU A 197 31.20 10.72 -19.13
N SER A 198 32.08 11.60 -18.61
CA SER A 198 31.69 12.65 -17.67
C SER A 198 30.75 13.67 -18.31
N VAL A 199 31.08 14.14 -19.50
CA VAL A 199 30.22 15.10 -20.21
C VAL A 199 28.91 14.44 -20.65
N MET A 200 28.95 13.18 -21.08
CA MET A 200 27.74 12.46 -21.48
C MET A 200 26.80 12.17 -20.32
N PHE A 201 27.33 12.01 -19.10
CA PHE A 201 26.50 11.84 -17.90
C PHE A 201 25.69 13.11 -17.61
N GLU A 202 26.31 14.30 -17.62
CA GLU A 202 25.57 15.57 -17.45
C GLU A 202 24.51 15.80 -18.53
N ILE A 203 24.84 15.48 -19.79
CA ILE A 203 23.88 15.60 -20.89
C ILE A 203 22.69 14.67 -20.68
N MET A 204 22.93 13.46 -20.14
CA MET A 204 21.88 12.51 -19.79
C MET A 204 20.99 13.07 -18.68
N GLU A 205 21.54 13.68 -17.64
CA GLU A 205 20.76 14.30 -16.56
C GLU A 205 19.90 15.45 -17.07
N TYR A 206 20.47 16.38 -17.85
CA TYR A 206 19.68 17.44 -18.50
C TYR A 206 18.55 16.89 -19.37
N SER A 207 18.81 15.80 -20.08
CA SER A 207 17.81 15.19 -20.97
C SER A 207 16.66 14.54 -20.19
N LEU A 208 16.94 14.02 -18.99
CA LEU A 208 16.03 13.20 -18.20
C LEU A 208 15.49 13.88 -16.92
N GLN A 209 15.83 15.16 -16.67
CA GLN A 209 15.31 15.93 -15.54
C GLN A 209 13.78 16.04 -15.47
N HIS A 210 13.10 15.87 -16.60
CA HIS A 210 11.63 15.83 -16.66
C HIS A 210 11.04 14.51 -16.14
N GLN A 211 11.83 13.44 -16.09
CA GLN A 211 11.43 12.13 -15.57
C GLN A 211 11.81 11.95 -14.09
N LEU A 212 12.92 12.55 -13.66
CA LEU A 212 13.45 12.44 -12.31
C LEU A 212 13.79 13.82 -11.74
N ASN A 213 13.04 14.27 -10.74
CA ASN A 213 13.27 15.56 -10.06
C ASN A 213 14.67 15.67 -9.45
N ASN A 214 15.31 14.54 -9.11
CA ASN A 214 16.69 14.51 -8.61
C ASN A 214 17.74 14.97 -9.64
N PHE A 215 17.43 14.95 -10.94
CA PHE A 215 18.32 15.46 -11.99
C PHE A 215 18.13 16.96 -12.25
N ALA A 216 17.15 17.59 -11.59
CA ALA A 216 16.97 19.03 -11.66
C ALA A 216 17.94 19.70 -10.68
N GLU A 217 19.14 19.99 -11.17
CA GLU A 217 20.20 20.69 -10.44
C GLU A 217 20.52 22.05 -11.10
N CYS A 218 21.30 22.86 -10.41
CA CYS A 218 21.67 24.18 -10.94
C CYS A 218 22.70 24.05 -12.06
N TRP A 219 22.68 24.98 -13.04
CA TRP A 219 23.60 24.91 -14.17
C TRP A 219 25.09 24.92 -13.77
N TRP A 220 25.43 25.61 -12.67
CA TRP A 220 26.79 25.66 -12.15
C TRP A 220 27.15 24.40 -11.36
N ASP A 221 26.17 23.65 -10.88
CA ASP A 221 26.36 22.36 -10.22
C ASP A 221 26.90 21.35 -11.24
N HIS A 222 26.11 21.08 -12.28
CA HIS A 222 26.47 20.23 -13.42
C HIS A 222 27.87 20.55 -14.00
N TRP A 223 28.11 21.80 -14.41
CA TRP A 223 29.30 22.11 -15.19
C TRP A 223 30.51 22.49 -14.35
N ILE A 224 30.33 23.19 -13.23
CA ILE A 224 31.45 23.68 -12.43
C ILE A 224 31.76 22.70 -11.30
N LEU A 225 30.77 22.37 -10.47
CA LEU A 225 31.00 21.50 -9.32
C LEU A 225 31.25 20.05 -9.76
N ASP A 226 30.40 19.49 -10.60
CA ASP A 226 30.53 18.08 -10.98
C ASP A 226 31.62 17.89 -12.03
N VAL A 227 31.47 18.42 -13.24
CA VAL A 227 32.44 18.16 -14.33
C VAL A 227 33.82 18.72 -14.02
N LEU A 228 33.94 20.01 -13.70
CA LEU A 228 35.25 20.67 -13.59
C LEU A 228 35.97 20.44 -12.26
N ILE A 229 35.25 20.17 -11.17
CA ILE A 229 35.84 19.98 -9.85
C ILE A 229 35.81 18.49 -9.47
N CYS A 230 34.65 17.93 -9.14
CA CYS A 230 34.54 16.59 -8.55
C CYS A 230 35.03 15.49 -9.50
N ASN A 231 34.52 15.48 -10.73
CA ASN A 231 34.80 14.46 -11.73
C ASN A 231 36.26 14.53 -12.17
N TRP A 232 36.78 15.76 -12.36
CA TRP A 232 38.18 15.99 -12.68
C TRP A 232 39.13 15.54 -11.56
N ILE A 233 38.85 15.88 -10.30
CA ILE A 233 39.64 15.45 -9.14
C ILE A 233 39.70 13.92 -9.07
N GLY A 234 38.55 13.26 -9.15
CA GLY A 234 38.45 11.80 -9.14
C GLY A 234 39.25 11.17 -10.28
N LEU A 235 39.06 11.67 -11.50
CA LEU A 235 39.77 11.22 -12.69
C LEU A 235 41.28 11.41 -12.57
N TYR A 236 41.75 12.57 -12.10
CA TYR A 236 43.16 12.86 -11.92
C TYR A 236 43.83 11.85 -10.97
N PHE A 237 43.25 11.63 -9.78
CA PHE A 237 43.78 10.68 -8.82
C PHE A 237 43.69 9.23 -9.31
N GLY A 238 42.62 8.88 -10.02
CA GLY A 238 42.43 7.55 -10.61
C GLY A 238 43.47 7.26 -11.69
N MET A 239 43.73 8.20 -12.59
CA MET A 239 44.77 8.06 -13.62
C MET A 239 46.17 8.06 -13.03
N LYS A 240 46.46 8.88 -12.01
CA LYS A 240 47.73 8.81 -11.27
C LYS A 240 47.94 7.46 -10.60
N THR A 241 46.87 6.86 -10.09
CA THR A 241 46.90 5.49 -9.56
C THR A 241 47.22 4.48 -10.66
N CYS A 242 46.61 4.61 -11.85
CA CYS A 242 46.92 3.77 -13.00
C CYS A 242 48.38 3.89 -13.44
N GLU A 243 48.91 5.12 -13.57
CA GLU A 243 50.32 5.40 -13.93
C GLU A 243 51.29 4.80 -12.90
N TYR A 244 50.97 4.92 -11.61
CA TYR A 244 51.79 4.38 -10.52
C TYR A 244 51.94 2.85 -10.61
N PHE A 245 50.89 2.14 -11.05
CA PHE A 245 50.91 0.69 -11.22
C PHE A 245 51.50 0.23 -12.56
N GLU A 246 51.39 1.03 -13.62
CA GLU A 246 51.92 0.71 -14.96
C GLU A 246 53.46 0.59 -14.97
N MET A 247 54.17 1.45 -14.22
CA MET A 247 55.63 1.52 -14.24
C MET A 247 56.35 0.49 -13.33
N LYS A 248 55.63 -0.44 -12.69
CA LYS A 248 56.23 -1.39 -11.74
C LYS A 248 56.19 -2.83 -12.25
N GLY A 249 57.34 -3.33 -12.70
CA GLY A 249 57.60 -4.77 -12.78
C GLY A 249 57.89 -5.33 -11.39
N TYR A 250 57.08 -6.28 -10.92
CA TYR A 250 57.27 -6.86 -9.60
C TYR A 250 58.03 -8.20 -9.67
N SER A 251 59.31 -8.21 -9.29
CA SER A 251 60.02 -9.46 -8.96
C SER A 251 59.99 -9.69 -7.44
N TRP A 252 59.34 -10.77 -7.02
CA TRP A 252 59.07 -11.00 -5.61
C TRP A 252 60.07 -11.98 -5.00
N ARG A 253 60.91 -11.49 -4.08
CA ARG A 253 61.71 -12.35 -3.19
C ARG A 253 60.80 -13.06 -2.18
N GLY A 254 61.13 -14.30 -1.83
CA GLY A 254 60.36 -15.12 -0.89
C GLY A 254 60.37 -14.55 0.54
N PHE A 255 59.32 -14.79 1.33
CA PHE A 255 59.15 -14.21 2.68
C PHE A 255 60.32 -14.56 3.62
N LYS A 256 60.89 -15.77 3.46
CA LYS A 256 62.09 -16.23 4.20
C LYS A 256 63.37 -15.47 3.82
N GLN A 257 63.44 -14.87 2.63
CA GLN A 257 64.62 -14.15 2.15
C GLN A 257 64.68 -12.70 2.67
N ILE A 258 63.65 -12.21 3.36
CA ILE A 258 63.57 -10.84 3.88
C ILE A 258 63.92 -10.83 5.38
N ARG A 259 65.10 -10.31 5.71
CA ARG A 259 65.60 -10.27 7.10
C ARG A 259 64.99 -9.16 7.97
N SER A 260 64.52 -8.04 7.39
CA SER A 260 64.02 -6.88 8.17
C SER A 260 62.51 -6.89 8.37
N SER A 261 62.03 -6.51 9.56
CA SER A 261 60.59 -6.42 9.88
C SER A 261 59.87 -5.39 9.01
N LYS A 262 60.50 -4.22 8.75
CA LYS A 262 59.96 -3.22 7.80
C LYS A 262 59.87 -3.78 6.37
N GLY A 263 60.84 -4.61 5.94
CA GLY A 263 60.80 -5.28 4.65
C GLY A 263 59.68 -6.31 4.55
N LYS A 264 59.41 -7.05 5.64
CA LYS A 264 58.28 -8.00 5.72
C LYS A 264 56.94 -7.27 5.67
N VAL A 265 56.77 -6.17 6.40
CA VAL A 265 55.56 -5.33 6.34
C VAL A 265 55.37 -4.73 4.95
N LYS A 266 56.43 -4.18 4.34
CA LYS A 266 56.39 -3.67 2.96
C LYS A 266 56.02 -4.77 1.97
N ARG A 267 56.55 -5.99 2.13
CA ARG A 267 56.20 -7.16 1.32
C ARG A 267 54.71 -7.51 1.46
N ILE A 268 54.17 -7.51 2.68
CA ILE A 268 52.75 -7.76 2.95
C ILE A 268 51.87 -6.71 2.28
N VAL A 269 52.16 -5.41 2.48
CA VAL A 269 51.38 -4.33 1.86
C VAL A 269 51.42 -4.41 0.34
N GLN A 270 52.60 -4.66 -0.23
CA GLN A 270 52.73 -4.76 -1.68
C GLN A 270 52.10 -6.08 -2.23
N GLN A 271 51.77 -7.11 -1.43
CA GLN A 271 51.06 -8.30 -1.93
C GLN A 271 49.65 -7.99 -2.43
N PHE A 272 49.04 -6.91 -1.92
CA PHE A 272 47.73 -6.43 -2.35
C PHE A 272 47.78 -5.61 -3.66
N THR A 273 48.97 -5.34 -4.21
CA THR A 273 49.07 -4.68 -5.53
C THR A 273 48.84 -5.69 -6.66
N PRO A 274 48.31 -5.23 -7.81
CA PRO A 274 48.13 -6.05 -9.00
C PRO A 274 49.41 -6.79 -9.40
N HIS A 275 49.27 -8.02 -9.90
CA HIS A 275 50.41 -8.82 -10.37
C HIS A 275 51.01 -8.25 -11.66
N HIS A 276 50.14 -7.81 -12.57
CA HIS A 276 50.48 -7.14 -13.81
C HIS A 276 49.43 -6.06 -14.07
N TRP A 277 49.86 -4.91 -14.60
CA TRP A 277 48.97 -3.79 -14.90
C TRP A 277 49.05 -3.45 -16.40
N THR A 278 48.01 -3.83 -17.15
CA THR A 278 47.88 -3.48 -18.57
C THR A 278 47.22 -2.12 -18.72
N LYS A 279 47.87 -1.22 -19.46
CA LYS A 279 47.22 -0.04 -20.05
C LYS A 279 46.24 -0.48 -21.14
N PHE A 280 45.09 0.21 -21.23
CA PHE A 280 44.11 -0.04 -22.28
C PHE A 280 44.28 0.99 -23.40
N GLU A 281 44.41 0.50 -24.63
CA GLU A 281 44.42 1.33 -25.83
C GLU A 281 43.22 0.93 -26.69
N TRP A 282 42.05 1.51 -26.40
CA TRP A 282 40.80 1.17 -27.06
C TRP A 282 40.82 1.42 -28.57
N GLY A 283 41.61 2.38 -29.04
CA GLY A 283 41.81 2.63 -30.48
C GLY A 283 40.50 2.99 -31.19
N THR A 284 39.72 3.89 -30.59
CA THR A 284 38.35 4.26 -30.98
C THR A 284 38.20 4.58 -32.47
N THR A 285 39.16 5.27 -33.08
CA THR A 285 39.14 5.67 -34.49
C THR A 285 39.92 4.72 -35.40
N LYS A 286 40.51 3.64 -34.87
CA LYS A 286 41.36 2.73 -35.66
C LYS A 286 40.55 1.83 -36.60
N ASN A 287 39.35 1.40 -36.20
CA ASN A 287 38.44 0.62 -37.03
C ASN A 287 36.98 0.74 -36.53
N PHE A 288 36.00 0.42 -37.37
CA PHE A 288 34.58 0.55 -37.04
C PHE A 288 34.13 -0.38 -35.89
N LYS A 289 34.75 -1.56 -35.75
CA LYS A 289 34.46 -2.50 -34.65
C LYS A 289 34.85 -1.92 -33.29
N ASN A 290 36.00 -1.28 -33.19
CA ASN A 290 36.50 -0.63 -31.98
C ASN A 290 35.64 0.59 -31.65
N TYR A 291 35.22 1.35 -32.67
CA TYR A 291 34.29 2.46 -32.48
C TYR A 291 32.97 1.99 -31.86
N LEU A 292 32.32 0.96 -32.44
CA LEU A 292 31.09 0.38 -31.89
C LEU A 292 31.29 -0.21 -30.49
N ALA A 293 32.45 -0.82 -30.22
CA ALA A 293 32.75 -1.37 -28.91
C ALA A 293 32.92 -0.30 -27.84
N VAL A 294 33.56 0.83 -28.17
CA VAL A 294 33.69 1.99 -27.30
C VAL A 294 32.34 2.64 -27.03
N ILE A 295 31.48 2.77 -28.05
CA ILE A 295 30.09 3.24 -27.88
C ILE A 295 29.29 2.29 -26.98
N GLY A 296 29.37 0.99 -27.23
CA GLY A 296 28.68 -0.01 -26.41
C GLY A 296 29.14 0.04 -24.95
N LEU A 297 30.45 0.22 -24.71
CA LEU A 297 30.97 0.39 -23.36
C LEU A 297 30.48 1.70 -22.72
N LEU A 298 30.48 2.81 -23.46
CA LEU A 298 29.93 4.09 -23.01
C LEU A 298 28.46 3.95 -22.60
N PHE A 299 27.65 3.30 -23.44
CA PHE A 299 26.24 3.02 -23.16
C PHE A 299 26.06 2.18 -21.89
N LEU A 300 26.85 1.12 -21.71
CA LEU A 300 26.76 0.27 -20.51
C LEU A 300 27.07 1.03 -19.22
N PHE A 301 28.05 1.95 -19.24
CA PHE A 301 28.36 2.78 -18.08
C PHE A 301 27.26 3.81 -17.80
N LEU A 302 26.75 4.50 -18.82
CA LEU A 302 25.61 5.42 -18.65
C LEU A 302 24.36 4.69 -18.14
N GLN A 303 24.07 3.51 -18.70
CA GLN A 303 22.95 2.67 -18.27
C GLN A 303 23.09 2.23 -16.82
N ALA A 304 24.30 1.88 -16.38
CA ALA A 304 24.57 1.49 -15.01
C ALA A 304 24.28 2.62 -14.01
N GLU A 305 24.65 3.85 -14.35
CA GLU A 305 24.30 5.03 -13.56
C GLU A 305 22.79 5.23 -13.55
N LEU A 306 22.16 5.27 -14.72
CA LEU A 306 20.73 5.51 -14.86
C LEU A 306 19.87 4.50 -14.08
N ASN A 307 20.22 3.21 -14.14
CA ASN A 307 19.58 2.17 -13.35
C ASN A 307 19.66 2.44 -11.83
N SER A 308 20.75 3.03 -11.35
CA SER A 308 20.92 3.39 -9.93
C SER A 308 19.88 4.41 -9.48
N PHE A 309 19.56 5.39 -10.34
CA PHE A 309 18.58 6.42 -10.04
C PHE A 309 17.13 5.92 -10.19
N TYR A 310 16.84 5.12 -11.20
CA TYR A 310 15.50 4.57 -11.37
C TYR A 310 15.14 3.54 -10.31
N LEU A 311 16.05 2.63 -9.97
CA LEU A 311 15.76 1.60 -8.96
C LEU A 311 15.47 2.24 -7.59
N LYS A 312 16.26 3.24 -7.16
CA LYS A 312 16.00 3.93 -5.89
C LYS A 312 14.63 4.63 -5.88
N TYR A 313 14.27 5.27 -7.00
CA TYR A 313 13.00 5.99 -7.15
C TYR A 313 11.81 5.02 -7.16
N LEU A 314 11.85 4.00 -8.03
CA LEU A 314 10.74 3.06 -8.23
C LEU A 314 10.50 2.18 -6.99
N LEU A 315 11.57 1.74 -6.31
CA LEU A 315 11.51 0.87 -5.14
C LEU A 315 11.47 1.61 -3.80
N TRP A 316 11.48 2.94 -3.80
CA TRP A 316 11.51 3.77 -2.60
C TRP A 316 12.67 3.41 -1.65
N ILE A 317 13.89 3.39 -2.19
CA ILE A 317 15.11 3.19 -1.42
C ILE A 317 15.72 4.57 -1.12
N PRO A 318 15.83 4.98 0.15
CA PRO A 318 16.44 6.26 0.50
C PRO A 318 17.87 6.38 -0.04
N PRO A 319 18.32 7.57 -0.50
CA PRO A 319 19.68 7.75 -1.03
C PRO A 319 20.77 7.32 -0.05
N GLU A 320 20.58 7.61 1.25
CA GLU A 320 21.52 7.29 2.33
C GLU A 320 21.54 5.80 2.73
N HIS A 321 20.64 4.98 2.17
CA HIS A 321 20.51 3.59 2.57
C HIS A 321 21.72 2.74 2.12
N PRO A 322 22.29 1.88 2.98
CA PRO A 322 23.50 1.09 2.66
C PRO A 322 23.38 0.20 1.41
N LEU A 323 22.16 -0.21 1.03
CA LEU A 323 21.93 -1.00 -0.19
C LEU A 323 22.46 -0.32 -1.45
N ASN A 324 22.37 1.01 -1.54
CA ASN A 324 22.89 1.76 -2.68
C ASN A 324 24.41 1.61 -2.77
N SER A 325 25.11 1.77 -1.63
CA SER A 325 26.55 1.61 -1.53
C SER A 325 26.99 0.17 -1.79
N TYR A 326 26.25 -0.84 -1.29
CA TYR A 326 26.55 -2.24 -1.54
C TYR A 326 26.40 -2.63 -3.01
N ARG A 327 25.34 -2.14 -3.68
CA ARG A 327 25.17 -2.34 -5.13
C ARG A 327 26.30 -1.68 -5.92
N ALA A 328 26.62 -0.42 -5.63
CA ALA A 328 27.69 0.31 -6.32
C ALA A 328 29.05 -0.38 -6.15
N LEU A 329 29.37 -0.84 -4.93
CA LEU A 329 30.60 -1.58 -4.63
C LEU A 329 30.65 -2.92 -5.39
N LEU A 330 29.56 -3.67 -5.42
CA LEU A 330 29.48 -4.93 -6.17
C LEU A 330 29.72 -4.70 -7.66
N LEU A 331 29.06 -3.69 -8.24
CA LEU A 331 29.22 -3.35 -9.65
C LEU A 331 30.65 -2.93 -9.98
N PHE A 332 31.27 -2.10 -9.13
CA PHE A 332 32.67 -1.71 -9.27
C PHE A 332 33.60 -2.94 -9.26
N MET A 333 33.42 -3.84 -8.29
CA MET A 333 34.23 -5.05 -8.15
C MET A 333 34.05 -6.03 -9.32
N CYS A 334 32.84 -6.15 -9.89
CA CYS A 334 32.60 -6.96 -11.08
C CYS A 334 33.15 -6.30 -12.36
N SER A 335 33.12 -4.97 -12.44
CA SER A 335 33.55 -4.21 -13.62
C SER A 335 35.07 -4.21 -13.80
N ILE A 336 35.88 -4.27 -12.74
CA ILE A 336 37.35 -4.37 -12.85
C ILE A 336 37.79 -5.58 -13.71
N PRO A 337 37.41 -6.84 -13.40
CA PRO A 337 37.67 -7.99 -14.26
C PRO A 337 36.84 -7.95 -15.55
N GLY A 338 35.59 -7.50 -15.50
CA GLY A 338 34.72 -7.45 -16.67
C GLY A 338 35.27 -6.58 -17.80
N THR A 339 35.72 -5.35 -17.51
CA THR A 339 36.30 -4.46 -18.51
C THR A 339 37.61 -5.01 -19.07
N ARG A 340 38.43 -5.70 -18.25
CA ARG A 340 39.64 -6.37 -18.73
C ARG A 340 39.35 -7.52 -19.69
N GLU A 341 38.33 -8.33 -19.38
CA GLU A 341 37.85 -9.43 -20.22
C GLU A 341 37.26 -8.90 -21.54
N ALA A 342 36.45 -7.84 -21.47
CA ALA A 342 35.91 -7.16 -22.64
C ALA A 342 37.02 -6.59 -23.53
N TYR A 343 38.00 -5.91 -22.93
CA TYR A 343 39.19 -5.42 -23.65
C TYR A 343 39.95 -6.56 -24.33
N GLN A 344 40.16 -7.70 -23.64
CA GLN A 344 40.83 -8.86 -24.22
C GLN A 344 40.07 -9.41 -25.41
N TYR A 345 38.76 -9.59 -25.29
CA TYR A 345 37.91 -10.10 -26.36
C TYR A 345 37.89 -9.18 -27.60
N LEU A 346 38.03 -7.87 -27.40
CA LEU A 346 38.04 -6.90 -28.49
C LEU A 346 39.39 -6.77 -29.20
N THR A 347 40.49 -6.90 -28.46
CA THR A 347 41.86 -6.64 -28.95
C THR A 347 42.62 -7.90 -29.36
N ASP A 348 42.39 -9.03 -28.69
CA ASP A 348 43.07 -10.30 -28.96
C ASP A 348 42.29 -11.15 -29.98
N LYS A 349 42.88 -11.35 -31.16
CA LYS A 349 42.27 -12.15 -32.24
C LYS A 349 42.11 -13.64 -31.90
N ASN A 350 42.85 -14.14 -30.91
CA ASN A 350 42.79 -15.53 -30.48
C ASN A 350 41.71 -15.77 -29.41
N CYS A 351 41.18 -14.70 -28.81
CA CYS A 351 40.14 -14.78 -27.79
C CYS A 351 38.76 -14.97 -28.43
N LYS A 352 38.26 -16.22 -28.48
CA LYS A 352 36.94 -16.54 -29.04
C LYS A 352 35.78 -16.52 -28.04
N ARG A 353 36.08 -16.49 -26.73
CA ARG A 353 35.07 -16.60 -25.67
C ARG A 353 34.98 -15.28 -24.90
N PHE A 354 33.78 -14.75 -24.77
CA PHE A 354 33.52 -13.60 -23.91
C PHE A 354 33.64 -14.02 -22.44
N GLY A 355 34.31 -13.17 -21.65
CA GLY A 355 34.63 -13.51 -20.27
C GLY A 355 33.39 -13.58 -19.36
N PRO A 356 33.39 -14.45 -18.34
CA PRO A 356 32.24 -14.68 -17.48
C PRO A 356 31.87 -13.45 -16.63
N GLN A 357 32.85 -12.68 -16.16
CA GLN A 357 32.58 -11.46 -15.37
C GLN A 357 31.97 -10.38 -16.25
N ALA A 358 32.50 -10.18 -17.46
CA ALA A 358 31.96 -9.23 -18.41
C ALA A 358 30.51 -9.59 -18.81
N TRP A 359 30.28 -10.87 -19.12
CA TRP A 359 28.95 -11.36 -19.49
C TRP A 359 27.91 -11.14 -18.38
N LEU A 360 28.25 -11.55 -17.16
CA LEU A 360 27.34 -11.46 -16.02
C LEU A 360 27.06 -10.00 -15.63
N THR A 361 28.07 -9.13 -15.70
CA THR A 361 27.89 -7.70 -15.42
C THR A 361 26.91 -7.08 -16.42
N ILE A 362 27.03 -7.40 -17.71
CA ILE A 362 26.07 -6.95 -18.73
C ILE A 362 24.67 -7.52 -18.45
N ALA A 363 24.56 -8.80 -18.11
CA ALA A 363 23.27 -9.43 -17.78
C ALA A 363 22.57 -8.74 -16.59
N ASN A 364 23.33 -8.42 -15.53
CA ASN A 364 22.82 -7.69 -14.36
C ASN A 364 22.28 -6.31 -14.78
N LEU A 365 23.08 -5.53 -15.50
CA LEU A 365 22.69 -4.19 -15.95
C LEU A 365 21.44 -4.21 -16.85
N MET A 366 21.38 -5.14 -17.81
CA MET A 366 20.21 -5.25 -18.69
C MET A 366 18.97 -5.70 -17.93
N THR A 367 19.11 -6.60 -16.95
CA THR A 367 17.96 -7.06 -16.15
C THR A 367 17.41 -5.95 -15.27
N GLU A 368 18.28 -5.14 -14.66
CA GLU A 368 17.87 -3.92 -13.95
C GLU A 368 17.07 -2.99 -14.84
N SER A 369 17.52 -2.73 -16.07
CA SER A 369 16.82 -1.85 -17.01
C SER A 369 15.44 -2.37 -17.38
N VAL A 370 15.30 -3.70 -17.55
CA VAL A 370 13.99 -4.33 -17.80
C VAL A 370 13.07 -4.18 -16.59
N ILE A 371 13.60 -4.30 -15.37
CA ILE A 371 12.81 -4.07 -14.14
C ILE A 371 12.34 -2.61 -14.07
N CYS A 372 13.24 -1.64 -14.33
CA CYS A 372 12.89 -0.23 -14.35
C CYS A 372 11.75 0.05 -15.33
N TYR A 373 11.89 -0.42 -16.57
CA TYR A 373 10.87 -0.28 -17.61
C TYR A 373 9.53 -0.93 -17.23
N LYS A 374 9.57 -2.14 -16.65
CA LYS A 374 8.36 -2.85 -16.20
C LYS A 374 7.62 -2.06 -15.11
N PHE A 375 8.36 -1.55 -14.12
CA PHE A 375 7.77 -0.88 -12.95
C PHE A 375 7.32 0.55 -13.23
N GLU A 376 7.87 1.18 -14.27
CA GLU A 376 7.37 2.43 -14.83
C GLU A 376 6.00 2.24 -15.48
N ASN A 377 5.86 1.26 -16.38
CA ASN A 377 4.60 0.97 -17.10
C ASN A 377 3.46 0.43 -16.20
N THR A 378 3.70 0.21 -14.90
CA THR A 378 2.63 -0.14 -13.95
C THR A 378 1.93 1.11 -13.38
N ILE A 379 2.47 2.31 -13.64
CA ILE A 379 1.72 3.55 -13.55
C ILE A 379 0.84 3.58 -14.81
N MET A 380 -0.48 3.39 -14.68
CA MET A 380 -1.34 3.87 -15.77
C MET A 380 -1.22 5.39 -15.80
N GLU A 381 -0.40 5.91 -16.71
CA GLU A 381 -0.49 7.32 -17.09
C GLU A 381 -1.96 7.58 -17.45
N GLY A 382 -2.60 8.55 -16.79
CA GLY A 382 -3.99 8.89 -17.09
C GLY A 382 -5.08 8.37 -16.14
N LEU A 383 -4.79 7.69 -15.02
CA LEU A 383 -5.83 7.39 -14.01
C LEU A 383 -6.03 8.56 -13.02
N TYR A 384 -7.23 9.15 -13.03
CA TYR A 384 -7.57 10.32 -12.22
C TYR A 384 -8.79 10.08 -11.33
N LEU A 385 -8.79 10.70 -10.14
CA LEU A 385 -9.92 10.76 -9.22
C LEU A 385 -10.45 12.18 -9.14
N LEU A 386 -11.76 12.34 -9.27
CA LEU A 386 -12.42 13.62 -9.04
C LEU A 386 -12.73 13.81 -7.55
N ASP A 387 -11.87 14.56 -6.84
CA ASP A 387 -12.16 15.02 -5.49
C ASP A 387 -12.83 16.41 -5.53
N TYR A 388 -14.16 16.42 -5.47
CA TYR A 388 -14.94 17.66 -5.40
C TYR A 388 -14.98 18.24 -3.97
N GLY A 389 -14.37 17.59 -2.98
CA GLY A 389 -14.15 18.13 -1.64
C GLY A 389 -15.06 17.55 -0.56
N ALA A 390 -15.83 16.50 -0.84
CA ALA A 390 -16.75 15.89 0.11
C ALA A 390 -16.45 14.40 0.38
N GLY A 391 -16.48 14.04 1.67
CA GLY A 391 -16.54 12.67 2.13
C GLY A 391 -15.21 11.91 2.10
N ASN A 392 -15.31 10.58 2.16
CA ASN A 392 -14.19 9.67 2.27
C ASN A 392 -13.67 9.21 0.90
N VAL A 393 -12.86 10.05 0.25
CA VAL A 393 -12.17 9.66 -1.00
C VAL A 393 -10.97 8.74 -0.75
N ARG A 394 -10.45 8.73 0.49
CA ARG A 394 -9.25 7.99 0.88
C ARG A 394 -9.42 6.48 0.74
N SER A 395 -10.57 5.93 1.12
CA SER A 395 -10.82 4.49 1.01
C SER A 395 -10.74 4.00 -0.43
N LEU A 396 -11.22 4.79 -1.37
CA LEU A 396 -11.12 4.48 -2.79
C LEU A 396 -9.68 4.58 -3.30
N VAL A 397 -8.93 5.62 -2.91
CA VAL A 397 -7.49 5.73 -3.22
C VAL A 397 -6.73 4.53 -2.68
N ASN A 398 -7.00 4.11 -1.44
CA ASN A 398 -6.37 2.95 -0.83
C ASN A 398 -6.75 1.65 -1.52
N ALA A 399 -8.01 1.49 -1.95
CA ALA A 399 -8.45 0.33 -2.72
C ALA A 399 -7.73 0.24 -4.07
N VAL A 400 -7.57 1.36 -4.78
CA VAL A 400 -6.82 1.43 -6.05
C VAL A 400 -5.33 1.13 -5.82
N ASN A 401 -4.72 1.72 -4.79
CA ASN A 401 -3.34 1.46 -4.39
C ASN A 401 -3.10 -0.02 -4.02
N LYS A 402 -4.06 -0.64 -3.32
CA LYS A 402 -4.03 -2.06 -2.97
C LYS A 402 -4.06 -2.97 -4.19
N LEU A 403 -4.72 -2.53 -5.27
CA LEU A 403 -4.75 -3.22 -6.56
C LEU A 403 -3.48 -3.01 -7.39
N GLY A 404 -2.51 -2.23 -6.89
CA GLY A 404 -1.23 -1.98 -7.55
C GLY A 404 -1.22 -0.79 -8.51
N TYR A 405 -2.29 0.01 -8.52
CA TYR A 405 -2.43 1.20 -9.37
C TYR A 405 -2.23 2.48 -8.55
N GLU A 406 -1.70 3.52 -9.17
CA GLU A 406 -1.58 4.85 -8.57
C GLU A 406 -2.61 5.79 -9.22
N ILE A 407 -3.31 6.58 -8.41
CA ILE A 407 -4.37 7.49 -8.87
C ILE A 407 -4.04 8.94 -8.54
N LYS A 408 -4.18 9.82 -9.54
CA LYS A 408 -3.94 11.26 -9.39
C LYS A 408 -5.23 12.00 -9.03
N LEU A 409 -5.18 12.90 -8.05
CA LEU A 409 -6.32 13.75 -7.71
C LEU A 409 -6.43 14.90 -8.72
N ILE A 410 -7.64 15.14 -9.23
CA ILE A 410 -7.97 16.31 -10.05
C ILE A 410 -7.94 17.56 -9.17
N LYS A 411 -7.11 18.54 -9.53
CA LYS A 411 -7.03 19.83 -8.82
C LYS A 411 -7.68 20.95 -9.61
N GLU A 412 -7.54 20.92 -10.92
CA GLU A 412 -8.09 21.92 -11.84
C GLU A 412 -8.95 21.29 -12.94
N PRO A 413 -9.88 22.04 -13.56
CA PRO A 413 -10.75 21.51 -14.61
C PRO A 413 -9.99 20.91 -15.80
N GLY A 414 -8.80 21.44 -16.09
CA GLY A 414 -7.93 20.93 -17.16
C GLY A 414 -7.43 19.50 -16.92
N ASP A 415 -7.32 19.06 -15.66
CA ASP A 415 -6.86 17.71 -15.33
C ASP A 415 -7.85 16.63 -15.78
N ILE A 416 -9.16 16.93 -15.79
CA ILE A 416 -10.21 16.02 -16.28
C ILE A 416 -9.92 15.61 -17.72
N LEU A 417 -9.53 16.58 -18.56
CA LEU A 417 -9.28 16.33 -19.99
C LEU A 417 -7.96 15.59 -20.23
N LYS A 418 -6.98 15.71 -19.31
CA LYS A 418 -5.70 14.98 -19.35
C LYS A 418 -5.86 13.50 -18.98
N ALA A 419 -6.92 13.13 -18.25
CA ALA A 419 -7.17 11.75 -17.85
C ALA A 419 -7.43 10.83 -19.05
N GLU A 420 -7.06 9.57 -18.93
CA GLU A 420 -7.47 8.46 -19.80
C GLU A 420 -8.62 7.66 -19.16
N LYS A 421 -8.51 7.47 -17.84
CA LYS A 421 -9.54 6.89 -16.97
C LYS A 421 -9.86 7.84 -15.83
N LEU A 422 -11.13 8.10 -15.61
CA LEU A 422 -11.60 8.98 -14.54
C LEU A 422 -12.55 8.23 -13.62
N ILE A 423 -12.29 8.29 -12.32
CA ILE A 423 -13.23 7.83 -11.30
C ILE A 423 -13.84 9.05 -10.61
N PHE A 424 -15.16 9.15 -10.63
CA PHE A 424 -15.95 10.12 -9.90
C PHE A 424 -16.58 9.44 -8.68
N PRO A 425 -15.94 9.49 -7.50
CA PRO A 425 -16.55 9.07 -6.25
C PRO A 425 -17.65 10.06 -5.86
N GLY A 426 -18.71 9.58 -5.23
CA GLY A 426 -19.79 10.44 -4.77
C GLY A 426 -20.26 10.04 -3.38
N VAL A 427 -19.96 10.87 -2.37
CA VAL A 427 -20.48 10.73 -1.01
C VAL A 427 -21.16 12.05 -0.64
N GLY A 428 -22.40 11.99 -0.15
CA GLY A 428 -23.11 13.15 0.33
C GLY A 428 -24.49 13.35 -0.29
N ALA A 429 -25.05 14.52 -0.08
CA ALA A 429 -26.29 14.95 -0.72
C ALA A 429 -26.02 15.35 -2.19
N PHE A 430 -26.92 14.95 -3.09
CA PHE A 430 -26.87 15.22 -4.53
C PHE A 430 -26.72 16.72 -4.82
N GLY A 431 -27.52 17.58 -4.16
CA GLY A 431 -27.50 19.02 -4.39
C GLY A 431 -26.16 19.65 -4.06
N ASN A 432 -25.58 19.29 -2.91
CA ASN A 432 -24.26 19.78 -2.48
C ASN A 432 -23.16 19.34 -3.45
N ALA A 433 -23.19 18.07 -3.89
CA ALA A 433 -22.23 17.56 -4.87
C ALA A 433 -22.34 18.32 -6.21
N MET A 434 -23.55 18.50 -6.75
CA MET A 434 -23.75 19.22 -8.01
C MET A 434 -23.38 20.71 -7.90
N GLN A 435 -23.67 21.37 -6.77
CA GLN A 435 -23.24 22.75 -6.52
C GLN A 435 -21.72 22.87 -6.55
N LEU A 436 -20.99 22.01 -5.82
CA LEU A 436 -19.53 22.01 -5.80
C LEU A 436 -18.93 21.72 -7.18
N LEU A 437 -19.54 20.84 -7.99
CA LEU A 437 -19.11 20.58 -9.36
C LEU A 437 -19.26 21.82 -10.27
N VAL A 438 -20.34 22.58 -10.10
CA VAL A 438 -20.59 23.81 -10.86
C VAL A 438 -19.66 24.92 -10.39
N GLU A 439 -19.53 25.14 -9.09
CA GLU A 439 -18.63 26.14 -8.49
C GLU A 439 -17.17 25.93 -8.89
N LYS A 440 -16.73 24.68 -8.95
CA LYS A 440 -15.37 24.31 -9.39
C LYS A 440 -15.21 24.21 -10.91
N ASN A 441 -16.26 24.48 -11.70
CA ASN A 441 -16.27 24.37 -13.16
C ASN A 441 -15.89 22.97 -13.70
N TYR A 442 -16.26 21.91 -13.00
CA TYR A 442 -15.99 20.52 -13.40
C TYR A 442 -17.10 19.90 -14.26
N ALA A 443 -18.32 20.42 -14.20
CA ALA A 443 -19.48 19.83 -14.89
C ALA A 443 -19.31 19.72 -16.41
N GLU A 444 -18.88 20.79 -17.08
CA GLU A 444 -18.71 20.78 -18.55
C GLU A 444 -17.52 19.92 -19.01
N PRO A 445 -16.31 20.00 -18.40
CA PRO A 445 -15.22 19.08 -18.70
C PRO A 445 -15.58 17.60 -18.52
N LEU A 446 -16.40 17.26 -17.52
CA LEU A 446 -16.89 15.89 -17.33
C LEU A 446 -17.75 15.41 -18.50
N LYS A 447 -18.70 16.24 -18.96
CA LYS A 447 -19.52 15.92 -20.14
C LYS A 447 -18.64 15.73 -21.38
N GLN A 448 -17.67 16.60 -21.58
CA GLN A 448 -16.71 16.51 -22.69
C GLN A 448 -15.86 15.24 -22.61
N PHE A 449 -15.36 14.89 -21.43
CA PHE A 449 -14.60 13.67 -21.18
C PHE A 449 -15.40 12.41 -21.53
N ILE A 450 -16.65 12.34 -21.06
CA ILE A 450 -17.54 11.22 -21.33
C ILE A 450 -17.87 11.13 -22.83
N ALA A 451 -18.19 12.27 -23.47
CA ALA A 451 -18.47 12.34 -24.90
C ALA A 451 -17.26 11.98 -25.78
N ALA A 452 -16.04 12.18 -25.28
CA ALA A 452 -14.81 11.79 -25.97
C ALA A 452 -14.54 10.27 -25.95
N GLY A 453 -15.40 9.47 -25.31
CA GLY A 453 -15.26 8.01 -25.27
C GLY A 453 -14.22 7.50 -24.27
N LYS A 454 -13.72 8.36 -23.37
CA LYS A 454 -12.73 8.01 -22.34
C LYS A 454 -13.37 7.30 -21.15
N GLN A 455 -12.64 6.37 -20.51
CA GLN A 455 -13.22 5.48 -19.50
C GLN A 455 -13.66 6.27 -18.26
N PHE A 456 -14.94 6.19 -17.92
CA PHE A 456 -15.55 6.89 -16.79
C PHE A 456 -16.16 5.90 -15.81
N MET A 457 -15.80 6.01 -14.53
CA MET A 457 -16.44 5.30 -13.43
C MET A 457 -17.15 6.25 -12.46
N GLY A 458 -18.46 6.12 -12.31
CA GLY A 458 -19.24 6.86 -11.31
C GLY A 458 -19.61 5.98 -10.12
N ILE A 459 -19.41 6.45 -8.88
CA ILE A 459 -19.76 5.70 -7.66
C ILE A 459 -20.77 6.49 -6.83
N CYS A 460 -21.88 5.86 -6.46
CA CYS A 460 -22.97 6.41 -5.65
C CYS A 460 -23.48 7.75 -6.21
N VAL A 461 -23.14 8.91 -5.61
CA VAL A 461 -23.55 10.21 -6.17
C VAL A 461 -22.93 10.44 -7.56
N GLY A 462 -21.79 9.83 -7.88
CA GLY A 462 -21.21 9.86 -9.23
C GLY A 462 -22.07 9.16 -10.28
N LEU A 463 -22.84 8.12 -9.90
CA LEU A 463 -23.87 7.53 -10.76
C LEU A 463 -25.06 8.49 -10.88
N GLN A 464 -25.54 8.99 -9.75
CA GLN A 464 -26.73 9.84 -9.68
C GLN A 464 -26.56 11.14 -10.46
N ALA A 465 -25.37 11.74 -10.43
CA ALA A 465 -25.02 12.96 -11.13
C ALA A 465 -25.18 12.86 -12.66
N LEU A 466 -25.16 11.66 -13.25
CA LEU A 466 -25.37 11.48 -14.69
C LEU A 466 -26.83 11.69 -15.13
N PHE A 467 -27.79 11.63 -14.20
CA PHE A 467 -29.21 11.79 -14.47
C PHE A 467 -29.62 13.28 -14.55
N GLU A 468 -30.88 13.56 -14.88
CA GLU A 468 -31.38 14.93 -15.07
C GLU A 468 -31.53 15.70 -13.75
N GLY A 469 -31.77 14.99 -12.64
CA GLY A 469 -31.91 15.59 -11.32
C GLY A 469 -32.27 14.58 -10.23
N SER A 470 -32.50 15.09 -9.02
CA SER A 470 -32.85 14.30 -7.83
C SER A 470 -34.00 14.95 -7.06
N GLU A 471 -34.93 14.13 -6.55
CA GLU A 471 -35.97 14.58 -5.60
C GLU A 471 -35.39 15.09 -4.28
N GLU A 472 -34.14 14.76 -3.96
CA GLU A 472 -33.42 15.32 -2.80
C GLU A 472 -33.28 16.85 -2.90
N ASN A 473 -33.04 17.36 -4.10
CA ASN A 473 -32.97 18.80 -4.38
C ASN A 473 -33.55 19.10 -5.78
N PRO A 474 -34.88 19.27 -5.89
CA PRO A 474 -35.56 19.40 -7.19
C PRO A 474 -35.12 20.59 -8.05
N ASN A 475 -34.54 21.62 -7.43
CA ASN A 475 -34.10 22.85 -8.11
C ASN A 475 -32.71 22.76 -8.72
N ILE A 476 -31.94 21.70 -8.44
CA ILE A 476 -30.55 21.56 -8.88
C ILE A 476 -30.49 20.49 -9.97
N PRO A 477 -30.13 20.84 -11.22
CA PRO A 477 -30.01 19.86 -12.30
C PRO A 477 -28.77 19.00 -12.13
N GLY A 478 -28.85 17.75 -12.59
CA GLY A 478 -27.68 16.89 -12.79
C GLY A 478 -26.95 17.21 -14.10
N LEU A 479 -26.03 16.32 -14.50
CA LEU A 479 -25.33 16.44 -15.79
C LEU A 479 -26.25 16.17 -16.99
N GLY A 480 -27.36 15.46 -16.80
CA GLY A 480 -28.37 15.24 -17.84
C GLY A 480 -27.89 14.37 -19.01
N ILE A 481 -26.97 13.44 -18.75
CA ILE A 481 -26.46 12.49 -19.76
C ILE A 481 -27.46 11.34 -19.96
N ILE A 482 -28.16 10.94 -18.89
CA ILE A 482 -29.15 9.86 -18.90
C ILE A 482 -30.51 10.44 -18.50
N PRO A 483 -31.59 10.19 -19.26
CA PRO A 483 -32.91 10.67 -18.88
C PRO A 483 -33.42 9.95 -17.65
N GLY A 484 -34.02 10.68 -16.71
CA GLY A 484 -34.55 10.14 -15.46
C GLY A 484 -34.19 10.98 -14.24
N THR A 485 -34.86 10.67 -13.13
CA THR A 485 -34.75 11.40 -11.87
C THR A 485 -34.49 10.41 -10.74
N VAL A 486 -33.56 10.74 -9.86
CA VAL A 486 -33.29 9.99 -8.63
C VAL A 486 -34.43 10.26 -7.64
N LYS A 487 -35.01 9.21 -7.05
CA LYS A 487 -36.20 9.30 -6.19
C LYS A 487 -35.94 8.83 -4.78
N LEU A 488 -36.67 9.39 -3.81
CA LEU A 488 -36.64 8.91 -2.44
C LEU A 488 -37.32 7.53 -2.36
N PHE A 489 -36.73 6.59 -1.61
CA PHE A 489 -37.40 5.31 -1.33
C PHE A 489 -38.69 5.51 -0.52
N ASN A 490 -39.70 4.69 -0.80
CA ASN A 490 -40.88 4.61 0.04
C ASN A 490 -40.51 3.99 1.42
N LYS A 491 -41.03 4.55 2.52
CA LYS A 491 -40.79 4.11 3.90
C LYS A 491 -41.90 3.19 4.47
N ASP A 492 -42.88 2.81 3.67
CA ASP A 492 -44.05 2.03 4.12
C ASP A 492 -43.69 0.58 4.52
N ASP A 493 -42.81 -0.07 3.76
CA ASP A 493 -42.46 -1.49 3.90
C ASP A 493 -41.02 -1.73 4.40
N LYS A 494 -40.22 -0.66 4.55
CA LYS A 494 -38.79 -0.71 4.89
C LYS A 494 -38.32 0.58 5.54
N VAL A 495 -37.15 0.53 6.16
CA VAL A 495 -36.48 1.73 6.69
C VAL A 495 -35.71 2.47 5.60
N VAL A 496 -35.52 3.77 5.75
CA VAL A 496 -34.73 4.59 4.81
C VAL A 496 -33.88 5.55 5.63
N PRO A 497 -32.55 5.62 5.41
CA PRO A 497 -31.78 5.12 4.26
C PRO A 497 -31.61 3.59 4.14
N HIS A 498 -31.39 3.11 2.91
CA HIS A 498 -30.92 1.75 2.62
C HIS A 498 -29.44 1.65 3.02
N MET A 499 -29.16 1.03 4.17
CA MET A 499 -27.83 0.94 4.78
C MET A 499 -27.42 -0.50 5.09
N GLY A 500 -26.73 -1.13 4.14
CA GLY A 500 -26.23 -2.48 4.32
C GLY A 500 -25.91 -3.21 3.03
N TRP A 501 -25.96 -4.53 3.08
CA TRP A 501 -25.50 -5.37 1.99
C TRP A 501 -26.66 -5.95 1.21
N ASN A 502 -26.67 -5.78 -0.10
CA ASN A 502 -27.73 -6.28 -0.97
C ASN A 502 -27.17 -6.88 -2.26
N GLU A 503 -27.94 -7.74 -2.91
CA GLU A 503 -27.55 -8.46 -4.12
C GLU A 503 -27.74 -7.56 -5.35
N ALA A 504 -26.72 -7.51 -6.22
CA ALA A 504 -26.82 -6.86 -7.53
C ALA A 504 -27.12 -7.92 -8.60
N ASN A 505 -28.34 -7.89 -9.14
CA ASN A 505 -28.77 -8.86 -10.15
C ASN A 505 -28.44 -8.34 -11.54
N CYS A 506 -27.46 -8.95 -12.22
CA CYS A 506 -27.12 -8.62 -13.59
C CYS A 506 -28.30 -8.91 -14.54
N LEU A 507 -28.71 -7.89 -15.27
CA LEU A 507 -29.73 -8.01 -16.32
C LEU A 507 -29.11 -8.26 -17.69
N ARG A 508 -27.88 -7.80 -17.90
CA ARG A 508 -27.17 -7.94 -19.17
C ARG A 508 -26.00 -8.90 -19.01
N GLU A 509 -25.98 -9.95 -19.83
CA GLU A 509 -24.95 -10.98 -19.83
C GLU A 509 -24.36 -11.14 -21.24
N ILE A 510 -23.03 -11.30 -21.33
CA ILE A 510 -22.34 -11.70 -22.55
C ILE A 510 -22.17 -13.22 -22.52
N LYS A 511 -22.73 -13.94 -23.50
CA LYS A 511 -22.53 -15.40 -23.63
C LYS A 511 -21.35 -15.70 -24.56
N TYR A 512 -20.37 -16.48 -24.08
CA TYR A 512 -19.34 -17.14 -24.89
C TYR A 512 -19.67 -18.61 -25.12
N LYS A 513 -19.19 -19.19 -26.24
CA LYS A 513 -19.44 -20.59 -26.62
C LYS A 513 -18.99 -21.65 -25.59
N ASN A 514 -18.15 -21.34 -24.58
CA ASN A 514 -17.74 -22.31 -23.55
C ASN A 514 -17.32 -21.74 -22.16
N GLN A 515 -17.45 -20.44 -21.87
CA GLN A 515 -17.24 -19.87 -20.52
C GLN A 515 -18.21 -18.70 -20.28
N GLN A 516 -18.71 -18.56 -19.04
CA GLN A 516 -19.43 -17.37 -18.60
C GLN A 516 -18.39 -16.34 -18.17
N ASP A 517 -18.23 -15.25 -18.93
CA ASP A 517 -17.42 -14.12 -18.48
C ASP A 517 -18.36 -13.05 -17.90
N ASN A 518 -18.11 -12.67 -16.65
CA ASN A 518 -18.99 -11.77 -15.90
C ASN A 518 -18.62 -10.33 -16.24
N GLN A 519 -19.53 -9.64 -16.94
CA GLN A 519 -19.39 -8.25 -17.33
C GLN A 519 -19.05 -7.38 -16.10
N CYS A 520 -17.89 -6.70 -16.13
CA CYS A 520 -17.40 -5.78 -15.08
C CYS A 520 -17.18 -6.39 -13.67
N GLY A 521 -16.97 -7.71 -13.56
CA GLY A 521 -16.60 -8.36 -12.30
C GLY A 521 -17.74 -8.58 -11.30
N ILE A 522 -19.00 -8.26 -11.67
CA ILE A 522 -20.19 -8.57 -10.86
C ILE A 522 -20.50 -10.06 -10.98
N LYS A 523 -20.36 -10.81 -9.89
CA LYS A 523 -20.69 -12.25 -9.86
C LYS A 523 -22.13 -12.46 -9.39
N PRO A 524 -22.90 -13.39 -9.98
CA PRO A 524 -24.20 -13.79 -9.45
C PRO A 524 -24.10 -14.21 -7.97
N GLY A 525 -25.03 -13.75 -7.14
CA GLY A 525 -25.04 -14.03 -5.70
C GLY A 525 -24.08 -13.19 -4.85
N SER A 526 -23.21 -12.37 -5.44
CA SER A 526 -22.39 -11.42 -4.68
C SER A 526 -23.25 -10.29 -4.11
N VAL A 527 -22.88 -9.85 -2.91
CA VAL A 527 -23.52 -8.72 -2.23
C VAL A 527 -22.57 -7.54 -2.14
N TYR A 528 -23.13 -6.34 -2.23
CA TYR A 528 -22.39 -5.07 -2.22
C TYR A 528 -22.98 -4.13 -1.18
N TYR A 529 -22.16 -3.20 -0.69
CA TYR A 529 -22.56 -2.25 0.34
C TYR A 529 -23.24 -1.03 -0.27
N PHE A 530 -24.50 -0.82 0.11
CA PHE A 530 -25.35 0.31 -0.26
C PHE A 530 -25.58 1.21 0.96
N VAL A 531 -25.54 2.52 0.75
CA VAL A 531 -25.72 3.53 1.80
C VAL A 531 -26.37 4.79 1.21
N HIS A 532 -27.68 4.76 0.98
CA HIS A 532 -28.40 5.84 0.29
C HIS A 532 -29.90 5.89 0.63
N SER A 533 -30.47 7.10 0.67
CA SER A 533 -31.93 7.33 0.76
C SER A 533 -32.60 7.40 -0.62
N TYR A 534 -31.85 7.83 -1.62
CA TYR A 534 -32.34 8.11 -2.96
C TYR A 534 -31.76 7.12 -3.97
N ALA A 535 -32.57 6.66 -4.91
CA ALA A 535 -32.15 5.71 -5.95
C ALA A 535 -32.86 5.99 -7.26
N VAL A 536 -32.28 5.53 -8.37
CA VAL A 536 -32.96 5.61 -9.68
C VAL A 536 -33.85 4.37 -9.85
N PRO A 537 -35.18 4.53 -9.95
CA PRO A 537 -36.08 3.40 -10.15
C PRO A 537 -35.83 2.75 -11.52
N TYR A 538 -36.09 1.44 -11.62
CA TYR A 538 -36.01 0.75 -12.91
C TYR A 538 -36.98 1.37 -13.93
N ASN A 539 -36.48 1.63 -15.14
CA ASN A 539 -37.26 2.17 -16.24
C ASN A 539 -36.84 1.51 -17.56
N GLU A 540 -37.81 0.94 -18.29
CA GLU A 540 -37.56 0.26 -19.56
C GLU A 540 -36.98 1.19 -20.64
N LYS A 541 -37.25 2.50 -20.58
CA LYS A 541 -36.74 3.47 -21.56
C LYS A 541 -35.21 3.58 -21.59
N ILE A 542 -34.54 3.28 -20.47
CA ILE A 542 -33.08 3.33 -20.33
C ILE A 542 -32.47 1.92 -20.20
N LYS A 543 -33.19 0.88 -20.63
CA LYS A 543 -32.77 -0.53 -20.52
C LYS A 543 -31.39 -0.83 -21.11
N GLU A 544 -30.96 -0.07 -22.12
CA GLU A 544 -29.63 -0.17 -22.71
C GLU A 544 -28.49 0.26 -21.77
N TRP A 545 -28.77 1.17 -20.82
CA TRP A 545 -27.81 1.63 -19.82
C TRP A 545 -27.72 0.70 -18.62
N ILE A 546 -28.79 -0.02 -18.29
CA ILE A 546 -28.88 -0.80 -17.06
C ILE A 546 -28.05 -2.08 -17.17
N LEU A 547 -27.06 -2.21 -16.28
CA LEU A 547 -26.25 -3.42 -16.16
C LEU A 547 -26.82 -4.36 -15.09
N SER A 548 -27.14 -3.83 -13.91
CA SER A 548 -27.72 -4.59 -12.81
C SER A 548 -28.83 -3.83 -12.07
N THR A 549 -29.71 -4.59 -11.44
CA THR A 549 -30.78 -4.07 -10.58
C THR A 549 -30.77 -4.75 -9.21
N THR A 550 -31.26 -4.04 -8.21
CA THR A 550 -31.43 -4.55 -6.84
C THR A 550 -32.85 -4.27 -6.39
N GLN A 551 -33.40 -5.18 -5.59
CA GLN A 551 -34.69 -5.01 -4.92
C GLN A 551 -34.46 -4.61 -3.46
N TYR A 552 -35.17 -3.58 -2.98
CA TYR A 552 -35.21 -3.17 -1.59
C TYR A 552 -36.66 -2.96 -1.17
N GLY A 553 -37.14 -3.78 -0.24
CA GLY A 553 -38.57 -4.04 -0.04
C GLY A 553 -39.27 -4.39 -1.35
N ASP A 554 -40.30 -3.63 -1.69
CA ASP A 554 -41.11 -3.79 -2.90
C ASP A 554 -40.58 -3.03 -4.13
N GLU A 555 -39.56 -2.20 -3.95
CA GLU A 555 -39.01 -1.33 -5.01
C GLU A 555 -37.80 -1.97 -5.70
N ILE A 556 -37.75 -1.86 -7.03
CA ILE A 556 -36.60 -2.27 -7.85
C ILE A 556 -35.91 -1.02 -8.38
N PHE A 557 -34.62 -0.91 -8.10
CA PHE A 557 -33.79 0.23 -8.49
C PHE A 557 -32.54 -0.22 -9.23
N ILE A 558 -31.90 0.72 -9.92
CA ILE A 558 -30.68 0.51 -10.68
C ILE A 558 -29.50 0.42 -9.72
N SER A 559 -28.83 -0.73 -9.66
CA SER A 559 -27.62 -0.92 -8.84
C SER A 559 -26.33 -0.64 -9.59
N SER A 560 -26.33 -0.84 -10.92
CA SER A 560 -25.24 -0.40 -11.78
C SER A 560 -25.70 -0.13 -13.21
N ILE A 561 -24.98 0.76 -13.88
CA ILE A 561 -25.15 1.07 -15.31
C ILE A 561 -23.84 0.81 -16.05
N GLN A 562 -23.96 0.45 -17.32
CA GLN A 562 -22.83 0.35 -18.23
C GLN A 562 -23.29 0.59 -19.66
N LYS A 563 -22.73 1.59 -20.33
CA LYS A 563 -22.89 1.81 -21.76
C LYS A 563 -21.61 2.44 -22.32
N ASP A 564 -21.10 1.86 -23.41
CA ASP A 564 -19.87 2.31 -24.05
C ASP A 564 -18.70 2.44 -23.04
N ASN A 565 -18.17 3.64 -22.85
CA ASN A 565 -17.07 3.99 -21.94
C ASN A 565 -17.52 4.34 -20.50
N VAL A 566 -18.82 4.35 -20.22
CA VAL A 566 -19.40 4.73 -18.92
C VAL A 566 -19.75 3.48 -18.14
N PHE A 567 -19.22 3.36 -16.93
CA PHE A 567 -19.58 2.35 -15.94
C PHE A 567 -19.90 3.02 -14.61
N CYS A 568 -21.04 2.74 -13.98
CA CYS A 568 -21.31 3.33 -12.66
C CYS A 568 -22.00 2.35 -11.74
N THR A 569 -21.79 2.52 -10.43
CA THR A 569 -22.40 1.70 -9.38
C THR A 569 -23.10 2.59 -8.36
N GLN A 570 -24.29 2.19 -7.92
CA GLN A 570 -24.98 2.87 -6.80
C GLN A 570 -24.37 2.44 -5.45
N PHE A 571 -23.89 1.20 -5.36
CA PHE A 571 -23.11 0.70 -4.22
C PHE A 571 -21.67 1.20 -4.25
N HIS A 572 -21.00 1.13 -3.10
CA HIS A 572 -19.61 1.53 -2.90
C HIS A 572 -18.67 0.32 -3.04
N PRO A 573 -18.00 0.10 -4.17
CA PRO A 573 -17.09 -1.04 -4.34
C PRO A 573 -15.90 -0.99 -3.36
N GLU A 574 -15.37 0.17 -3.03
CA GLU A 574 -14.32 0.38 -2.03
C GLU A 574 -14.75 0.03 -0.59
N LYS A 575 -16.06 -0.11 -0.35
CA LYS A 575 -16.66 -0.55 0.93
C LYS A 575 -17.34 -1.91 0.86
N SER A 576 -17.22 -2.60 -0.27
CA SER A 576 -17.85 -3.91 -0.50
C SER A 576 -16.89 -5.08 -0.27
N GLY A 577 -15.80 -4.87 0.48
CA GLY A 577 -14.76 -5.87 0.71
C GLY A 577 -14.14 -6.39 -0.59
N TYR A 578 -13.75 -7.66 -0.59
CA TYR A 578 -13.13 -8.31 -1.75
C TYR A 578 -14.03 -8.36 -3.00
N ALA A 579 -15.35 -8.46 -2.83
CA ALA A 579 -16.28 -8.44 -3.94
C ALA A 579 -16.26 -7.10 -4.69
N GLY A 580 -16.11 -5.99 -3.95
CA GLY A 580 -15.97 -4.66 -4.54
C GLY A 580 -14.57 -4.39 -5.11
N LEU A 581 -13.51 -4.89 -4.49
CA LEU A 581 -12.15 -4.83 -5.06
C LEU A 581 -12.08 -5.49 -6.44
N ARG A 582 -12.82 -6.58 -6.69
CA ARG A 582 -12.92 -7.16 -8.05
C ARG A 582 -13.55 -6.22 -9.07
N ILE A 583 -14.56 -5.44 -8.68
CA ILE A 583 -15.21 -4.50 -9.59
C ILE A 583 -14.22 -3.39 -9.97
N LEU A 584 -13.53 -2.83 -8.97
CA LEU A 584 -12.48 -1.83 -9.21
C LEU A 584 -11.38 -2.40 -10.09
N LYS A 585 -10.89 -3.61 -9.78
CA LYS A 585 -9.89 -4.30 -10.59
C LYS A 585 -10.34 -4.48 -12.04
N SER A 586 -11.58 -4.93 -12.26
CA SER A 586 -12.13 -5.12 -13.60
C SER A 586 -12.21 -3.81 -14.40
N PHE A 587 -12.51 -2.68 -13.77
CA PHE A 587 -12.50 -1.36 -14.42
C PHE A 587 -11.07 -0.85 -14.69
N LEU A 588 -10.15 -1.09 -13.77
CA LEU A 588 -8.74 -0.68 -13.91
C LEU A 588 -8.03 -1.50 -15.00
N GLU A 589 -8.34 -2.78 -15.13
CA GLU A 589 -7.73 -3.68 -16.13
C GLU A 589 -8.38 -3.57 -17.53
N SER A 590 -9.57 -2.97 -17.66
CA SER A 590 -10.20 -2.81 -18.97
C SER A 590 -9.41 -1.82 -19.84
N SER A 591 -8.54 -2.33 -20.70
CA SER A 591 -7.86 -1.54 -21.75
C SER A 591 -8.85 -1.22 -22.87
N ASP A 592 -8.85 0.04 -23.34
CA ASP A 592 -9.54 0.60 -24.52
C ASP A 592 -10.45 -0.33 -25.32
N ASN A 593 -11.73 0.08 -25.49
CA ASN A 593 -12.80 -0.20 -26.49
C ASN A 593 -12.62 -1.24 -27.65
N SER A 594 -11.63 -2.12 -27.63
CA SER A 594 -11.21 -3.06 -28.66
C SER A 594 -11.65 -4.49 -28.36
N ASN A 595 -12.11 -4.74 -27.13
CA ASN A 595 -13.02 -5.86 -26.86
C ASN A 595 -14.46 -5.57 -27.33
N LEU A 596 -14.68 -4.55 -28.18
CA LEU A 596 -15.90 -4.37 -28.98
C LEU A 596 -15.67 -4.63 -30.48
N ILE A 597 -14.66 -5.42 -30.86
CA ILE A 597 -14.82 -6.22 -32.09
C ILE A 597 -15.89 -7.27 -31.75
N ILE A 598 -17.12 -6.97 -32.16
CA ILE A 598 -18.18 -7.94 -32.32
C ILE A 598 -17.69 -8.89 -33.40
N ASP A 599 -16.94 -9.90 -33.00
CA ASP A 599 -16.88 -11.13 -33.77
C ASP A 599 -18.32 -11.69 -33.79
N ASP A 600 -18.75 -12.28 -34.91
CA ASP A 600 -20.13 -12.74 -35.19
C ASP A 600 -20.71 -13.71 -34.12
N ASP A 601 -19.88 -14.14 -33.15
CA ASP A 601 -20.18 -15.10 -32.09
C ASP A 601 -20.60 -14.47 -30.74
N ARG A 602 -20.67 -13.14 -30.57
CA ARG A 602 -21.08 -12.49 -29.30
C ARG A 602 -22.55 -12.08 -29.29
N LYS A 603 -23.37 -12.71 -28.44
CA LYS A 603 -24.77 -12.27 -28.17
C LYS A 603 -24.91 -11.69 -26.77
N ILE A 604 -25.27 -10.41 -26.71
CA ILE A 604 -25.73 -9.74 -25.48
C ILE A 604 -27.16 -10.22 -25.21
N VAL A 605 -27.38 -10.83 -24.04
CA VAL A 605 -28.72 -11.24 -23.59
C VAL A 605 -29.16 -10.27 -22.50
N THR A 606 -30.24 -9.54 -22.74
CA THR A 606 -30.84 -8.64 -21.74
C THR A 606 -32.10 -9.27 -21.16
N LYS A 607 -32.06 -9.60 -19.87
CA LYS A 607 -33.17 -10.13 -19.07
C LYS A 607 -34.03 -8.99 -18.53
N ASN A 608 -35.27 -9.31 -18.17
CA ASN A 608 -36.11 -8.41 -17.38
C ASN A 608 -35.78 -8.58 -15.89
N PRO A 609 -35.93 -7.53 -15.06
CA PRO A 609 -35.75 -7.64 -13.63
C PRO A 609 -36.75 -8.64 -13.04
N ILE A 610 -36.25 -9.48 -12.14
CA ILE A 610 -37.07 -10.45 -11.42
C ILE A 610 -37.49 -9.78 -10.10
N ARG A 611 -38.80 -9.65 -9.89
CA ARG A 611 -39.33 -9.25 -8.59
C ARG A 611 -39.44 -10.48 -7.70
N LEU A 612 -38.69 -10.47 -6.62
CA LEU A 612 -38.71 -11.50 -5.59
C LEU A 612 -39.87 -11.25 -4.61
N SER A 613 -40.34 -12.32 -3.96
CA SER A 613 -41.39 -12.23 -2.94
C SER A 613 -40.95 -11.47 -1.69
N LYS A 614 -39.64 -11.46 -1.40
CA LYS A 614 -39.00 -10.68 -0.36
C LYS A 614 -37.64 -10.23 -0.88
N ASP A 615 -37.21 -9.05 -0.48
CA ASP A 615 -35.87 -8.59 -0.81
C ASP A 615 -34.79 -9.50 -0.24
N ARG A 616 -33.57 -9.30 -0.71
CA ARG A 616 -32.38 -10.05 -0.31
C ARG A 616 -31.44 -9.18 0.52
N PHE A 617 -31.98 -8.22 1.27
CA PHE A 617 -31.18 -7.38 2.16
C PHE A 617 -30.58 -8.21 3.30
N ARG A 618 -29.27 -8.05 3.55
CA ARG A 618 -28.56 -8.82 4.58
C ARG A 618 -28.57 -8.08 5.92
N LYS A 619 -28.79 -8.83 7.00
CA LYS A 619 -28.56 -8.35 8.37
C LYS A 619 -27.07 -8.14 8.60
N ARG A 620 -26.71 -7.03 9.23
CA ARG A 620 -25.31 -6.65 9.48
C ARG A 620 -24.81 -7.09 10.85
N ILE A 621 -23.58 -7.58 10.89
CA ILE A 621 -22.81 -7.80 12.11
C ILE A 621 -21.75 -6.71 12.25
N ILE A 622 -21.92 -5.85 13.25
CA ILE A 622 -21.03 -4.71 13.50
C ILE A 622 -20.07 -5.05 14.64
N ALA A 623 -18.77 -4.86 14.39
CA ALA A 623 -17.74 -5.03 15.39
C ALA A 623 -17.32 -3.67 15.95
N CYS A 624 -17.46 -3.48 17.26
CA CYS A 624 -17.12 -2.22 17.90
C CYS A 624 -15.80 -2.32 18.68
N LEU A 625 -15.04 -1.23 18.74
CA LEU A 625 -13.85 -1.11 19.58
C LEU A 625 -13.76 0.23 20.32
N ASP A 626 -13.43 0.15 21.59
CA ASP A 626 -13.17 1.28 22.47
C ASP A 626 -11.71 1.70 22.40
N VAL A 627 -11.44 2.92 21.95
CA VAL A 627 -10.07 3.44 21.84
C VAL A 627 -9.77 4.42 22.99
N ARG A 628 -8.71 4.11 23.76
CA ARG A 628 -8.21 4.92 24.90
C ARG A 628 -6.72 5.20 24.76
N ALA A 629 -6.25 6.28 25.40
CA ALA A 629 -4.83 6.50 25.65
C ALA A 629 -4.43 5.76 26.93
N ASN A 630 -3.35 5.00 26.89
CA ASN A 630 -2.76 4.38 28.08
C ASN A 630 -1.92 5.40 28.87
N ASP A 631 -1.32 4.96 29.98
CA ASP A 631 -0.48 5.81 30.85
C ASP A 631 0.79 6.35 30.15
N HIS A 632 1.19 5.75 29.02
CA HIS A 632 2.31 6.20 28.18
C HIS A 632 1.87 7.13 27.03
N GLY A 633 0.57 7.40 26.89
CA GLY A 633 0.01 8.19 25.79
C GLY A 633 -0.25 7.40 24.50
N ASP A 634 0.04 6.10 24.46
CA ASP A 634 -0.26 5.26 23.31
C ASP A 634 -1.75 4.91 23.25
N LEU A 635 -2.29 4.83 22.03
CA LEU A 635 -3.66 4.40 21.82
C LEU A 635 -3.79 2.88 21.87
N VAL A 636 -4.63 2.42 22.78
CA VAL A 636 -4.88 1.01 23.06
C VAL A 636 -6.38 0.73 23.06
N VAL A 637 -6.72 -0.53 22.79
CA VAL A 637 -8.09 -1.01 22.93
C VAL A 637 -8.31 -1.52 24.36
N THR A 638 -9.39 -1.09 25.00
CA THR A 638 -9.69 -1.39 26.42
C THR A 638 -11.05 -2.08 26.61
N LYS A 639 -11.31 -2.59 27.82
CA LYS A 639 -12.55 -3.30 28.17
C LYS A 639 -13.73 -2.32 28.31
N GLY A 640 -14.86 -2.66 27.69
CA GLY A 640 -16.15 -1.96 27.81
C GLY A 640 -17.05 -2.41 28.97
N ASP A 641 -16.56 -3.11 30.00
CA ASP A 641 -17.41 -3.48 31.15
C ASP A 641 -17.35 -2.40 32.23
N GLN A 642 -18.50 -1.79 32.54
CA GLN A 642 -18.76 -0.96 33.73
C GLN A 642 -17.69 0.08 34.10
N TYR A 643 -17.14 0.81 33.12
CA TYR A 643 -16.26 1.98 33.33
C TYR A 643 -15.02 1.77 34.25
N ASP A 644 -14.74 0.55 34.73
CA ASP A 644 -13.65 0.19 35.63
C ASP A 644 -12.57 -0.57 34.83
N VAL A 645 -11.57 0.18 34.35
CA VAL A 645 -10.59 -0.24 33.31
C VAL A 645 -9.22 -0.63 33.87
N ARG A 646 -9.01 -0.55 35.19
CA ARG A 646 -7.74 -0.83 35.85
C ARG A 646 -7.73 -2.23 36.47
N GLU A 647 -6.60 -2.94 36.37
CA GLU A 647 -6.44 -4.22 37.06
C GLU A 647 -6.45 -4.03 38.59
N ARG A 648 -7.37 -4.69 39.30
CA ARG A 648 -7.27 -4.82 40.76
C ARG A 648 -6.27 -5.93 41.07
N SER A 649 -5.00 -5.57 41.27
CA SER A 649 -4.05 -6.43 41.97
C SER A 649 -4.31 -6.33 43.47
N THR A 650 -4.15 -7.44 44.21
CA THR A 650 -4.55 -7.58 45.61
C THR A 650 -3.81 -6.69 46.62
N ASP A 651 -2.96 -5.74 46.21
CA ASP A 651 -2.23 -4.88 47.16
C ASP A 651 -1.94 -3.44 46.68
N ASN A 652 -2.55 -2.91 45.61
CA ASN A 652 -2.41 -1.48 45.27
C ASN A 652 -3.59 -0.91 44.48
N ALA A 653 -4.14 0.22 44.93
CA ALA A 653 -5.31 0.90 44.35
C ALA A 653 -5.05 1.64 43.00
N ASN A 654 -3.90 1.42 42.35
CA ASN A 654 -3.52 2.04 41.07
C ASN A 654 -3.04 0.98 40.06
N GLY A 655 -3.98 0.25 39.46
CA GLY A 655 -3.70 -0.72 38.39
C GLY A 655 -3.46 -0.08 37.02
N GLN A 656 -2.66 -0.74 36.17
CA GLN A 656 -2.41 -0.34 34.78
C GLN A 656 -3.63 -0.58 33.88
N VAL A 657 -3.75 0.19 32.80
CA VAL A 657 -4.80 0.03 31.77
C VAL A 657 -4.57 -1.28 30.98
N ARG A 658 -5.58 -2.16 30.94
CA ARG A 658 -5.51 -3.40 30.15
C ARG A 658 -5.41 -3.11 28.64
N ASN A 659 -4.33 -3.54 28.02
CA ASN A 659 -4.08 -3.38 26.58
C ASN A 659 -4.49 -4.65 25.81
N LEU A 660 -5.53 -4.56 24.98
CA LEU A 660 -6.02 -5.67 24.14
C LEU A 660 -5.42 -5.67 22.72
N GLY A 661 -4.46 -4.77 22.44
CA GLY A 661 -3.80 -4.62 21.15
C GLY A 661 -3.94 -3.21 20.57
N LYS A 662 -3.28 -3.00 19.42
CA LYS A 662 -3.36 -1.76 18.66
C LYS A 662 -4.70 -1.69 17.92
N PRO A 663 -5.42 -0.55 17.94
CA PRO A 663 -6.72 -0.39 17.27
C PRO A 663 -6.73 -0.79 15.80
N VAL A 664 -5.67 -0.46 15.06
CA VAL A 664 -5.55 -0.74 13.62
C VAL A 664 -5.47 -2.25 13.34
N ASP A 665 -4.64 -2.98 14.09
CA ASP A 665 -4.46 -4.41 13.90
C ASP A 665 -5.74 -5.19 14.26
N LEU A 666 -6.46 -4.71 15.29
CA LEU A 666 -7.73 -5.30 15.70
C LEU A 666 -8.84 -5.05 14.68
N ALA A 667 -8.91 -3.83 14.11
CA ALA A 667 -9.85 -3.53 13.04
C ALA A 667 -9.58 -4.37 11.79
N ARG A 668 -8.29 -4.56 11.41
CA ARG A 668 -7.91 -5.47 10.33
C ARG A 668 -8.39 -6.89 10.61
N ARG A 669 -8.16 -7.40 11.83
CA ARG A 669 -8.65 -8.71 12.25
C ARG A 669 -10.17 -8.83 12.09
N TYR A 670 -10.94 -7.84 12.53
CA TYR A 670 -12.40 -7.87 12.41
C TYR A 670 -12.86 -7.92 10.97
N PHE A 671 -12.22 -7.17 10.08
CA PHE A 671 -12.47 -7.25 8.66
C PHE A 671 -12.18 -8.66 8.09
N ASP A 672 -11.03 -9.24 8.45
CA ASP A 672 -10.62 -10.58 8.01
C ASP A 672 -11.52 -11.70 8.58
N GLU A 673 -12.08 -11.50 9.78
CA GLU A 673 -13.07 -12.40 10.41
C GLU A 673 -14.51 -12.18 9.89
N GLY A 674 -14.69 -11.24 8.96
CA GLY A 674 -15.92 -11.05 8.22
C GLY A 674 -16.87 -9.99 8.78
N ALA A 675 -16.41 -9.06 9.63
CA ALA A 675 -17.24 -7.93 10.08
C ALA A 675 -17.85 -7.18 8.89
N ASP A 676 -19.12 -6.78 9.01
CA ASP A 676 -19.82 -6.04 7.96
C ASP A 676 -19.59 -4.53 8.06
N GLU A 677 -19.20 -4.06 9.24
CA GLU A 677 -18.89 -2.68 9.58
C GLU A 677 -18.04 -2.68 10.87
N ILE A 678 -17.18 -1.66 11.01
CA ILE A 678 -16.35 -1.47 12.20
C ILE A 678 -16.64 -0.11 12.84
N THR A 679 -16.99 -0.11 14.11
CA THR A 679 -17.26 1.10 14.90
C THR A 679 -16.11 1.38 15.87
N PHE A 680 -15.56 2.58 15.82
CA PHE A 680 -14.60 3.10 16.77
C PHE A 680 -15.32 4.03 17.75
N LEU A 681 -15.25 3.73 19.04
CA LEU A 681 -15.69 4.63 20.09
C LEU A 681 -14.47 5.35 20.66
N ASN A 682 -14.34 6.61 20.27
CA ASN A 682 -13.34 7.53 20.79
C ASN A 682 -13.77 8.04 22.16
N ILE A 683 -13.21 7.43 23.19
CA ILE A 683 -13.42 7.79 24.58
C ILE A 683 -12.18 8.45 25.19
N THR A 684 -11.24 8.88 24.34
CA THR A 684 -10.09 9.69 24.75
C THR A 684 -10.46 11.15 24.91
N SER A 685 -9.90 11.77 25.95
CA SER A 685 -10.05 13.20 26.22
C SER A 685 -8.75 13.92 25.84
N PHE A 686 -8.58 14.29 24.57
CA PHE A 686 -7.46 15.12 24.12
C PHE A 686 -7.80 16.61 24.31
N ARG A 687 -7.77 17.10 25.55
CA ARG A 687 -8.18 18.50 25.84
C ARG A 687 -7.23 19.57 25.29
N ASN A 688 -5.99 19.20 24.95
CA ASN A 688 -4.93 20.13 24.54
C ASN A 688 -4.25 19.73 23.22
N CYS A 689 -4.98 19.07 22.30
CA CYS A 689 -4.44 18.65 21.01
C CYS A 689 -5.23 19.36 19.88
N PRO A 690 -4.57 20.00 18.91
CA PRO A 690 -5.24 20.56 17.73
C PRO A 690 -6.01 19.48 16.96
N LEU A 691 -7.10 19.87 16.29
CA LEU A 691 -7.94 18.97 15.49
C LEU A 691 -7.13 18.13 14.50
N VAL A 692 -6.19 18.76 13.78
CA VAL A 692 -5.39 18.12 12.73
C VAL A 692 -4.45 17.04 13.25
N ASP A 693 -4.07 17.13 14.52
CA ASP A 693 -3.12 16.23 15.18
C ASP A 693 -3.84 15.18 16.03
N LEU A 694 -5.18 15.12 15.98
CA LEU A 694 -5.94 14.14 16.75
C LEU A 694 -5.49 12.73 16.38
N PRO A 695 -4.98 11.95 17.35
CA PRO A 695 -4.43 10.63 17.06
C PRO A 695 -5.45 9.63 16.49
N MET A 696 -6.74 9.85 16.75
CA MET A 696 -7.84 9.08 16.15
C MET A 696 -7.94 9.24 14.63
N LEU A 697 -7.57 10.41 14.09
CA LEU A 697 -7.51 10.61 12.64
C LEU A 697 -6.45 9.69 12.03
N GLU A 698 -5.28 9.57 12.66
CA GLU A 698 -4.24 8.66 12.19
C GLU A 698 -4.64 7.19 12.27
N ILE A 699 -5.36 6.78 13.33
CA ILE A 699 -5.93 5.43 13.40
C ILE A 699 -6.84 5.15 12.20
N LEU A 700 -7.74 6.07 11.87
CA LEU A 700 -8.64 5.90 10.72
C LEU A 700 -7.86 5.86 9.40
N LYS A 701 -6.85 6.73 9.26
CA LYS A 701 -5.97 6.79 8.08
C LYS A 701 -5.30 5.44 7.85
N LEU A 702 -4.66 4.88 8.88
CA LEU A 702 -3.99 3.58 8.83
C LEU A 702 -4.96 2.40 8.67
N THR A 703 -6.13 2.46 9.32
CA THR A 703 -7.15 1.40 9.21
C THR A 703 -7.67 1.30 7.78
N SER A 704 -8.00 2.45 7.17
CA SER A 704 -8.54 2.52 5.81
C SER A 704 -7.59 2.04 4.71
N GLU A 705 -6.30 1.83 5.00
CA GLU A 705 -5.33 1.25 4.04
C GLU A 705 -5.59 -0.24 3.78
N THR A 706 -6.24 -0.93 4.72
CA THR A 706 -6.42 -2.39 4.65
C THR A 706 -7.84 -2.87 4.90
N VAL A 707 -8.70 -2.03 5.50
CA VAL A 707 -10.08 -2.38 5.83
C VAL A 707 -11.03 -1.78 4.80
N PHE A 708 -11.66 -2.63 3.98
CA PHE A 708 -12.54 -2.25 2.87
C PHE A 708 -14.03 -2.49 3.19
N VAL A 709 -14.42 -2.20 4.43
CA VAL A 709 -15.82 -2.14 4.91
C VAL A 709 -16.07 -0.77 5.56
N PRO A 710 -17.34 -0.40 5.81
CA PRO A 710 -17.67 0.89 6.42
C PRO A 710 -17.04 1.07 7.81
N LEU A 711 -16.52 2.26 8.05
CA LEU A 711 -15.93 2.69 9.31
C LEU A 711 -16.81 3.76 9.96
N THR A 712 -17.24 3.52 11.19
CA THR A 712 -18.04 4.47 11.98
C THR A 712 -17.19 5.00 13.12
N ILE A 713 -17.18 6.32 13.34
CA ILE A 713 -16.47 6.95 14.47
C ILE A 713 -17.45 7.66 15.39
N GLY A 714 -17.46 7.27 16.67
CA GLY A 714 -18.23 7.94 17.72
C GLY A 714 -17.32 8.61 18.73
N GLY A 715 -17.78 9.71 19.32
CA GLY A 715 -17.07 10.43 20.37
C GLY A 715 -16.21 11.60 19.87
N GLY A 716 -16.49 12.80 20.40
CA GLY A 716 -15.79 14.03 20.04
C GLY A 716 -16.33 14.75 18.80
N ILE A 717 -17.46 14.31 18.23
CA ILE A 717 -18.12 14.94 17.08
C ILE A 717 -19.04 16.07 17.56
N ARG A 718 -18.47 17.25 17.74
CA ARG A 718 -19.13 18.46 18.25
C ARG A 718 -18.31 19.69 17.91
N ASP A 719 -18.82 20.87 18.21
CA ASP A 719 -18.04 22.10 18.13
C ASP A 719 -16.85 22.03 19.10
N ILE A 720 -15.65 22.33 18.60
CA ILE A 720 -14.41 22.32 19.37
C ILE A 720 -13.65 23.62 19.18
N LYS A 721 -12.76 23.91 20.14
CA LYS A 721 -11.82 25.02 20.07
C LYS A 721 -10.42 24.46 20.29
N ASP A 722 -9.54 24.69 19.32
CA ASP A 722 -8.15 24.26 19.37
C ASP A 722 -7.37 25.02 20.47
N PRO A 723 -6.21 24.50 20.92
CA PRO A 723 -5.39 25.15 21.94
C PRO A 723 -4.91 26.56 21.57
N ASP A 724 -4.79 26.84 20.27
CA ASP A 724 -4.44 28.16 19.72
C ASP A 724 -5.63 29.14 19.70
N GLY A 725 -6.81 28.66 20.07
CA GLY A 725 -8.06 29.42 20.13
C GLY A 725 -8.89 29.39 18.85
N LYS A 726 -8.48 28.65 17.81
CA LYS A 726 -9.25 28.49 16.57
C LYS A 726 -10.52 27.68 16.84
N PHE A 727 -11.66 28.20 16.38
CA PHE A 727 -12.95 27.52 16.50
C PHE A 727 -13.19 26.60 15.30
N HIS A 728 -13.69 25.41 15.58
CA HIS A 728 -14.08 24.41 14.58
C HIS A 728 -15.51 23.96 14.84
N SER A 729 -16.36 24.04 13.81
CA SER A 729 -17.73 23.54 13.91
C SER A 729 -17.78 22.01 13.87
N ALA A 730 -18.86 21.42 14.38
CA ALA A 730 -19.10 19.98 14.30
C ALA A 730 -19.04 19.44 12.87
N LEU A 731 -19.45 20.26 11.89
CA LEU A 731 -19.37 19.94 10.47
C LEU A 731 -17.92 19.83 9.99
N GLU A 732 -17.05 20.75 10.40
CA GLU A 732 -15.61 20.71 10.07
C GLU A 732 -14.93 19.51 10.73
N VAL A 733 -15.24 19.25 12.00
CA VAL A 733 -14.74 18.09 12.73
C VAL A 733 -15.14 16.80 12.04
N ALA A 734 -16.42 16.65 11.69
CA ALA A 734 -16.91 15.48 10.94
C ALA A 734 -16.23 15.36 9.56
N GLY A 735 -16.05 16.49 8.86
CA GLY A 735 -15.33 16.54 7.59
C GLY A 735 -13.90 15.99 7.67
N GLU A 736 -13.17 16.32 8.75
CA GLU A 736 -11.81 15.84 8.95
C GLU A 736 -11.77 14.33 9.28
N TYR A 737 -12.75 13.84 10.04
CA TYR A 737 -12.94 12.40 10.27
C TYR A 737 -13.26 11.65 8.97
N PHE A 738 -14.15 12.19 8.12
CA PHE A 738 -14.45 11.59 6.81
C PHE A 738 -13.22 11.54 5.90
N ARG A 739 -12.46 12.63 5.82
CA ARG A 739 -11.20 12.70 5.05
C ARG A 739 -10.12 11.75 5.57
N SER A 740 -10.18 11.43 6.85
CA SER A 740 -9.26 10.50 7.51
C SER A 740 -9.65 9.04 7.30
N GLY A 741 -10.86 8.74 6.83
CA GLY A 741 -11.27 7.38 6.47
C GLY A 741 -12.60 6.92 7.07
N ALA A 742 -13.25 7.72 7.93
CA ALA A 742 -14.59 7.41 8.41
C ALA A 742 -15.63 7.52 7.29
N ASP A 743 -16.70 6.75 7.38
CA ASP A 743 -17.86 6.82 6.49
C ASP A 743 -19.08 7.38 7.23
N LYS A 744 -19.13 7.22 8.55
CA LYS A 744 -20.22 7.67 9.41
C LYS A 744 -19.68 8.24 10.71
N VAL A 745 -20.36 9.25 11.23
CA VAL A 745 -20.08 9.84 12.54
C VAL A 745 -21.22 9.55 13.51
N SER A 746 -20.88 9.20 14.74
CA SER A 746 -21.84 8.90 15.80
C SER A 746 -21.88 10.02 16.84
N ILE A 747 -23.07 10.59 17.03
CA ILE A 747 -23.38 11.68 17.96
C ILE A 747 -24.08 11.11 19.19
N GLY A 748 -23.59 11.45 20.39
CA GLY A 748 -24.12 10.96 21.67
C GLY A 748 -24.78 12.06 22.49
N SER A 749 -24.05 12.64 23.45
CA SER A 749 -24.62 13.63 24.38
C SER A 749 -25.17 14.88 23.69
N ASP A 750 -24.50 15.37 22.65
CA ASP A 750 -24.97 16.53 21.87
C ASP A 750 -26.32 16.27 21.16
N ALA A 751 -26.67 15.01 20.87
CA ALA A 751 -27.99 14.68 20.34
C ALA A 751 -29.09 14.89 21.39
N VAL A 752 -28.84 14.56 22.66
CA VAL A 752 -29.81 14.80 23.73
C VAL A 752 -30.02 16.29 23.93
N TYR A 753 -28.95 17.10 23.96
CA TYR A 753 -29.04 18.55 24.08
C TYR A 753 -29.78 19.19 22.88
N ALA A 754 -29.52 18.71 21.66
CA ALA A 754 -30.24 19.14 20.48
C ALA A 754 -31.75 18.85 20.57
N VAL A 755 -32.14 17.72 21.18
CA VAL A 755 -33.55 17.38 21.39
C VAL A 755 -34.18 18.23 22.49
N GLU A 756 -33.47 18.53 23.60
CA GLU A 756 -33.96 19.47 24.62
C GLU A 756 -34.32 20.82 23.98
N ASP A 757 -33.40 21.37 23.17
CA ASP A 757 -33.61 22.63 22.46
C ASP A 757 -34.74 22.53 21.42
N PHE A 758 -34.81 21.44 20.66
CA PHE A 758 -35.85 21.21 19.67
C PHE A 758 -37.25 21.13 20.29
N LEU A 759 -37.39 20.42 21.43
CA LEU A 759 -38.65 20.30 22.15
C LEU A 759 -39.03 21.64 22.80
N ALA A 760 -38.08 22.36 23.40
CA ALA A 760 -38.30 23.69 23.96
C ALA A 760 -38.70 24.71 22.89
N ASN A 761 -38.21 24.56 21.66
CA ASN A 761 -38.52 25.43 20.52
C ASN A 761 -39.74 24.95 19.70
N ASN A 762 -40.73 24.33 20.33
CA ASN A 762 -41.97 23.84 19.68
C ASN A 762 -41.73 22.93 18.47
N LYS A 763 -40.68 22.10 18.49
CA LYS A 763 -40.32 21.14 17.42
C LYS A 763 -40.01 21.82 16.08
N ILE A 764 -39.46 23.03 16.12
CA ILE A 764 -38.97 23.75 14.95
C ILE A 764 -37.48 23.48 14.77
N LEU A 765 -37.10 23.02 13.57
CA LEU A 765 -35.71 22.78 13.18
C LEU A 765 -34.90 24.09 13.25
N SER A 766 -33.75 24.02 13.90
CA SER A 766 -32.88 25.19 14.12
C SER A 766 -31.95 25.44 12.93
N GLY A 767 -31.63 24.39 12.17
CA GLY A 767 -30.62 24.36 11.11
C GLY A 767 -29.17 24.50 11.61
N ARG A 768 -28.93 24.43 12.93
CA ARG A 768 -27.63 24.72 13.55
C ARG A 768 -27.04 23.53 14.31
N THR A 769 -27.83 22.51 14.60
CA THR A 769 -27.34 21.36 15.36
C THR A 769 -26.32 20.56 14.53
N ALA A 770 -25.46 19.80 15.21
CA ALA A 770 -24.52 18.91 14.54
C ALA A 770 -25.26 17.89 13.64
N ILE A 771 -26.43 17.41 14.07
CA ILE A 771 -27.26 16.47 13.29
C ILE A 771 -27.70 17.12 11.97
N GLU A 772 -28.34 18.29 12.04
CA GLU A 772 -28.87 19.00 10.87
C GLU A 772 -27.76 19.39 9.89
N THR A 773 -26.67 19.97 10.39
CA THR A 773 -25.57 20.49 9.55
C THR A 773 -24.80 19.37 8.84
N ILE A 774 -24.49 18.27 9.55
CA ILE A 774 -23.79 17.12 8.96
C ILE A 774 -24.71 16.37 7.99
N ALA A 775 -25.98 16.14 8.35
CA ALA A 775 -26.94 15.48 7.47
C ALA A 775 -27.22 16.30 6.20
N HIS A 776 -27.29 17.64 6.29
CA HIS A 776 -27.45 18.50 5.12
C HIS A 776 -26.26 18.39 4.16
N ALA A 777 -25.02 18.33 4.67
CA ALA A 777 -23.82 18.28 3.84
C ALA A 777 -23.53 16.88 3.26
N TYR A 778 -23.69 15.84 4.08
CA TYR A 778 -23.25 14.48 3.80
C TYR A 778 -24.39 13.46 3.66
N GLY A 779 -25.65 13.91 3.78
CA GLY A 779 -26.83 13.05 3.80
C GLY A 779 -27.06 12.39 5.16
N SER A 780 -28.32 12.00 5.42
CA SER A 780 -28.71 11.34 6.68
C SER A 780 -27.89 10.09 6.97
N GLN A 781 -27.53 9.34 5.92
CA GLN A 781 -26.75 8.11 6.02
C GLN A 781 -25.37 8.26 6.69
N ALA A 782 -24.84 9.49 6.79
CA ALA A 782 -23.57 9.78 7.43
C ALA A 782 -23.69 10.00 8.95
N VAL A 783 -24.91 10.19 9.48
CA VAL A 783 -25.17 10.56 10.88
C VAL A 783 -25.83 9.41 11.63
N VAL A 784 -25.11 8.89 12.62
CA VAL A 784 -25.56 7.86 13.55
C VAL A 784 -25.81 8.50 14.91
N ILE A 785 -26.87 8.12 15.61
CA ILE A 785 -27.16 8.59 16.97
C ILE A 785 -26.92 7.47 17.96
N SER A 786 -25.94 7.66 18.86
CA SER A 786 -25.68 6.75 19.97
C SER A 786 -26.61 7.09 21.12
N VAL A 787 -27.52 6.17 21.44
CA VAL A 787 -28.51 6.34 22.50
C VAL A 787 -28.17 5.42 23.65
N ASP A 788 -28.08 5.98 24.85
CA ASP A 788 -27.76 5.27 26.10
C ASP A 788 -28.96 5.32 27.07
N PRO A 789 -30.02 4.52 26.83
CA PRO A 789 -31.21 4.49 27.66
C PRO A 789 -31.02 3.65 28.91
N LYS A 790 -31.72 4.05 29.98
CA LYS A 790 -31.87 3.31 31.24
C LYS A 790 -33.34 3.06 31.52
N ARG A 791 -33.70 1.83 31.90
CA ARG A 791 -35.08 1.49 32.26
C ARG A 791 -35.46 2.10 33.61
N ILE A 792 -36.59 2.82 33.65
CA ILE A 792 -37.21 3.38 34.84
C ILE A 792 -38.59 2.76 35.01
N TYR A 793 -38.81 2.11 36.16
CA TYR A 793 -40.06 1.42 36.46
C TYR A 793 -41.10 2.35 37.08
N VAL A 794 -42.36 2.16 36.71
CA VAL A 794 -43.52 2.93 37.19
C VAL A 794 -44.73 2.01 37.43
N ASN A 795 -45.66 2.41 38.31
CA ASN A 795 -46.81 1.57 38.66
C ASN A 795 -47.93 1.69 37.63
N SER A 796 -48.14 2.91 37.12
CA SER A 796 -49.13 3.24 36.09
C SER A 796 -48.50 4.15 35.03
N PRO A 797 -48.96 4.11 33.77
CA PRO A 797 -48.63 5.14 32.79
C PRO A 797 -48.94 6.58 33.25
N ASP A 798 -49.88 6.74 34.19
CA ASP A 798 -50.25 8.05 34.74
C ASP A 798 -49.18 8.65 35.67
N ASP A 799 -48.24 7.84 36.16
CA ASP A 799 -47.18 8.31 37.07
C ASP A 799 -46.17 9.23 36.34
N GLU A 800 -46.01 9.03 35.03
CA GLU A 800 -45.09 9.77 34.16
C GLU A 800 -45.80 10.23 32.88
N PRO A 801 -46.73 11.20 32.98
CA PRO A 801 -47.62 11.56 31.88
C PRO A 801 -46.92 12.21 30.68
N ASN A 802 -45.67 12.67 30.86
CA ASN A 802 -44.87 13.31 29.84
C ASN A 802 -43.95 12.33 29.08
N HIS A 803 -43.89 11.07 29.52
CA HIS A 803 -43.00 10.07 28.96
C HIS A 803 -43.75 8.93 28.28
N HIS A 804 -43.14 8.36 27.24
CA HIS A 804 -43.65 7.15 26.61
C HIS A 804 -43.39 5.92 27.48
N VAL A 805 -44.44 5.42 28.13
CA VAL A 805 -44.40 4.25 29.03
C VAL A 805 -44.89 3.00 28.29
N ILE A 806 -44.16 1.90 28.44
CA ILE A 806 -44.53 0.59 27.92
C ILE A 806 -44.81 -0.41 29.05
N LYS A 807 -45.65 -1.40 28.77
CA LYS A 807 -45.84 -2.54 29.67
C LYS A 807 -44.65 -3.47 29.53
N THR A 808 -44.05 -3.87 30.65
CA THR A 808 -42.87 -4.74 30.67
C THR A 808 -43.18 -6.11 31.25
N SER A 809 -42.48 -7.12 30.72
CA SER A 809 -42.44 -8.48 31.26
C SER A 809 -41.46 -8.63 32.43
N TYR A 810 -40.56 -7.66 32.63
CA TYR A 810 -39.62 -7.62 33.74
C TYR A 810 -40.24 -6.83 34.90
N LEU A 811 -40.57 -7.50 36.01
CA LEU A 811 -41.14 -6.81 37.17
C LEU A 811 -40.08 -5.91 37.82
N GLY A 812 -40.48 -4.68 38.13
CA GLY A 812 -39.64 -3.75 38.89
C GLY A 812 -39.39 -4.21 40.33
N PRO A 813 -38.46 -3.56 41.05
CA PRO A 813 -38.09 -3.93 42.41
C PRO A 813 -39.26 -4.01 43.40
N ASN A 814 -40.33 -3.24 43.17
CA ASN A 814 -41.53 -3.19 44.00
C ASN A 814 -42.74 -3.86 43.32
N GLY A 815 -42.53 -4.61 42.23
CA GLY A 815 -43.60 -5.26 41.46
C GLY A 815 -44.23 -4.37 40.38
N GLU A 816 -43.57 -3.27 40.02
CA GLU A 816 -44.00 -2.39 38.91
C GLU A 816 -44.10 -3.19 37.60
N THR A 817 -45.19 -2.99 36.84
CA THR A 817 -45.44 -3.70 35.56
C THR A 817 -45.25 -2.81 34.33
N TRP A 818 -44.87 -1.55 34.52
CA TRP A 818 -44.68 -0.56 33.47
C TRP A 818 -43.30 0.07 33.61
N CYS A 819 -42.75 0.52 32.49
CA CYS A 819 -41.49 1.24 32.48
C CYS A 819 -41.37 2.20 31.30
N TRP A 820 -40.53 3.20 31.44
CA TRP A 820 -40.04 4.02 30.34
C TRP A 820 -38.51 3.98 30.31
N TYR A 821 -37.90 4.52 29.25
CA TYR A 821 -36.46 4.50 29.08
C TYR A 821 -35.90 5.91 29.10
N GLN A 822 -35.22 6.26 30.19
CA GLN A 822 -34.58 7.55 30.37
C GLN A 822 -33.28 7.64 29.58
N CYS A 823 -33.12 8.68 28.77
CA CYS A 823 -31.87 8.95 28.06
C CYS A 823 -30.81 9.56 28.98
N THR A 824 -29.55 9.24 28.69
CA THR A 824 -28.41 9.73 29.48
C THR A 824 -27.36 10.43 28.63
N VAL A 825 -26.55 11.26 29.29
CA VAL A 825 -25.44 12.02 28.70
C VAL A 825 -24.13 11.80 29.47
N LYS A 826 -23.03 12.32 28.91
CA LYS A 826 -21.67 12.21 29.48
C LYS A 826 -21.22 10.76 29.69
N GLY A 827 -21.62 9.88 28.76
CA GLY A 827 -21.37 8.44 28.81
C GLY A 827 -22.05 7.79 30.01
N GLY A 828 -23.38 7.89 30.08
CA GLY A 828 -24.20 7.21 31.09
C GLY A 828 -24.24 7.80 32.50
N ARG A 829 -23.51 8.90 32.76
CA ARG A 829 -23.31 9.42 34.14
C ARG A 829 -24.41 10.37 34.62
N GLU A 830 -25.16 10.94 33.69
CA GLU A 830 -26.19 11.95 33.97
C GLU A 830 -27.45 11.58 33.20
N GLY A 831 -28.54 11.32 33.93
CA GLY A 831 -29.87 11.14 33.34
C GLY A 831 -30.49 12.48 32.96
N ARG A 832 -31.23 12.50 31.86
CA ARG A 832 -31.98 13.67 31.39
C ARG A 832 -33.47 13.37 31.41
N ASP A 833 -34.28 14.40 31.50
CA ASP A 833 -35.74 14.30 31.51
C ASP A 833 -36.29 14.12 30.08
N ILE A 834 -35.74 13.14 29.37
CA ILE A 834 -36.05 12.81 27.99
C ILE A 834 -36.18 11.29 27.91
N ASP A 835 -37.30 10.84 27.34
CA ASP A 835 -37.47 9.43 27.03
C ASP A 835 -36.86 9.05 25.67
N VAL A 836 -36.58 7.76 25.50
CA VAL A 836 -35.97 7.24 24.27
C VAL A 836 -36.80 7.56 23.02
N HIS A 837 -38.13 7.58 23.11
CA HIS A 837 -39.02 7.81 21.99
C HIS A 837 -38.95 9.28 21.54
N GLN A 838 -38.95 10.21 22.49
CA GLN A 838 -38.70 11.63 22.24
C GLN A 838 -37.35 11.83 21.55
N LEU A 839 -36.29 11.21 22.07
CA LEU A 839 -34.95 11.36 21.50
C LEU A 839 -34.89 10.87 20.05
N VAL A 840 -35.27 9.62 19.78
CA VAL A 840 -35.08 9.01 18.45
C VAL A 840 -35.95 9.67 17.38
N THR A 841 -37.18 10.06 17.71
CA THR A 841 -38.09 10.71 16.75
C THR A 841 -37.66 12.13 16.42
N SER A 842 -37.18 12.89 17.41
CA SER A 842 -36.61 14.21 17.20
C SER A 842 -35.29 14.15 16.41
N CYS A 843 -34.42 13.18 16.68
CA CYS A 843 -33.20 12.99 15.90
C CYS A 843 -33.48 12.58 14.44
N GLU A 844 -34.47 11.71 14.19
CA GLU A 844 -34.91 11.37 12.82
C GLU A 844 -35.42 12.63 12.10
N ALA A 845 -36.23 13.46 12.77
CA ALA A 845 -36.72 14.72 12.20
C ALA A 845 -35.60 15.72 11.87
N MET A 846 -34.52 15.75 12.68
CA MET A 846 -33.33 16.57 12.43
C MET A 846 -32.41 16.02 11.32
N GLY A 847 -32.67 14.81 10.81
CA GLY A 847 -31.96 14.23 9.68
C GLY A 847 -30.98 13.11 10.02
N ALA A 848 -31.04 12.53 11.23
CA ALA A 848 -30.29 11.30 11.53
C ALA A 848 -30.69 10.16 10.59
N GLY A 849 -29.71 9.33 10.17
CA GLY A 849 -29.96 8.20 9.28
C GLY A 849 -29.88 6.84 9.93
N GLU A 850 -29.39 6.73 11.16
CA GLU A 850 -29.27 5.45 11.87
C GLU A 850 -29.23 5.65 13.38
N ILE A 851 -29.87 4.76 14.14
CA ILE A 851 -29.83 4.73 15.60
C ILE A 851 -28.94 3.60 16.07
N LEU A 852 -27.87 3.92 16.81
CA LEU A 852 -27.11 2.98 17.61
C LEU A 852 -27.76 2.89 18.99
N LEU A 853 -28.58 1.86 19.19
CA LEU A 853 -29.40 1.68 20.39
C LEU A 853 -28.65 0.80 21.40
N ASN A 854 -27.94 1.44 22.32
CA ASN A 854 -27.34 0.76 23.46
C ASN A 854 -28.41 0.47 24.51
N CYS A 855 -28.04 -0.27 25.55
CA CYS A 855 -28.91 -0.49 26.72
C CYS A 855 -28.03 -0.60 27.96
N MET A 856 -28.10 0.40 28.84
CA MET A 856 -27.22 0.43 30.01
C MET A 856 -27.46 -0.75 30.96
N ASP A 857 -28.71 -1.22 31.07
CA ASP A 857 -29.06 -2.34 31.95
C ASP A 857 -28.56 -3.69 31.43
N LYS A 858 -28.24 -3.78 30.13
CA LYS A 858 -27.71 -4.99 29.48
C LYS A 858 -26.21 -4.94 29.23
N ASP A 859 -25.60 -3.75 29.31
CA ASP A 859 -24.20 -3.57 28.94
C ASP A 859 -23.25 -4.38 29.83
N GLY A 860 -22.30 -5.09 29.21
CA GLY A 860 -21.38 -6.01 29.89
C GLY A 860 -22.00 -7.27 30.53
N THR A 861 -23.33 -7.44 30.53
CA THR A 861 -23.99 -8.57 31.20
C THR A 861 -23.86 -9.90 30.45
N ASN A 862 -23.58 -9.86 29.14
CA ASN A 862 -23.58 -11.01 28.24
C ASN A 862 -24.89 -11.84 28.29
N SER A 863 -26.03 -11.21 28.61
CA SER A 863 -27.34 -11.86 28.83
C SER A 863 -28.34 -11.74 27.68
N GLY A 864 -27.92 -11.15 26.55
CA GLY A 864 -28.77 -10.85 25.40
C GLY A 864 -29.15 -9.38 25.31
N TYR A 865 -29.68 -8.98 24.16
CA TYR A 865 -30.14 -7.62 23.89
C TYR A 865 -31.48 -7.33 24.59
N ASP A 866 -31.81 -6.06 24.82
CA ASP A 866 -33.14 -5.67 25.32
C ASP A 866 -34.17 -5.63 24.18
N LEU A 867 -34.92 -6.73 24.02
CA LEU A 867 -35.90 -6.87 22.95
C LEU A 867 -37.14 -5.96 23.12
N GLU A 868 -37.49 -5.56 24.34
CA GLU A 868 -38.63 -4.66 24.58
C GLU A 868 -38.28 -3.25 24.11
N LEU A 869 -37.11 -2.77 24.50
CA LEU A 869 -36.55 -1.49 24.06
C LEU A 869 -36.42 -1.42 22.54
N ILE A 870 -35.84 -2.46 21.92
CA ILE A 870 -35.65 -2.52 20.47
C ILE A 870 -36.98 -2.45 19.73
N ASN A 871 -37.96 -3.25 20.15
CA ASN A 871 -39.27 -3.28 19.49
C ASN A 871 -40.06 -1.98 19.67
N ASP A 872 -39.87 -1.28 20.79
CA ASP A 872 -40.48 0.03 21.02
C ASP A 872 -39.88 1.09 20.10
N VAL A 873 -38.54 1.20 20.07
CA VAL A 873 -37.83 2.14 19.19
C VAL A 873 -38.09 1.86 17.71
N LYS A 874 -38.15 0.59 17.28
CA LYS A 874 -38.49 0.22 15.89
C LYS A 874 -39.89 0.66 15.47
N LYS A 875 -40.84 0.81 16.40
CA LYS A 875 -42.17 1.35 16.09
C LYS A 875 -42.13 2.86 15.95
N ALA A 876 -41.28 3.52 16.73
CA ALA A 876 -41.14 4.97 16.81
C ALA A 876 -40.56 5.60 15.53
N VAL A 877 -39.55 4.98 14.92
CA VAL A 877 -38.79 5.57 13.81
C VAL A 877 -38.93 4.81 12.48
N ARG A 878 -38.51 5.45 11.38
CA ARG A 878 -38.42 4.83 10.04
C ARG A 878 -36.99 4.81 9.48
N ILE A 879 -36.00 5.05 10.33
CA ILE A 879 -34.56 4.87 10.05
C ILE A 879 -34.04 3.54 10.62
N PRO A 880 -32.94 2.98 10.06
CA PRO A 880 -32.26 1.81 10.59
C PRO A 880 -31.94 1.88 12.09
N VAL A 881 -32.10 0.76 12.79
CA VAL A 881 -31.72 0.61 14.21
C VAL A 881 -30.72 -0.53 14.36
N ILE A 882 -29.61 -0.23 15.02
CA ILE A 882 -28.57 -1.18 15.43
C ILE A 882 -28.87 -1.61 16.87
N ALA A 883 -29.07 -2.90 17.09
CA ALA A 883 -29.14 -3.46 18.44
C ALA A 883 -27.74 -3.56 19.05
N SER A 884 -27.54 -2.95 20.22
CA SER A 884 -26.26 -2.93 20.95
C SER A 884 -26.48 -3.28 22.43
N SER A 885 -25.37 -3.57 23.13
CA SER A 885 -25.28 -3.96 24.55
C SER A 885 -25.93 -5.31 24.93
N GLY A 886 -25.15 -6.20 25.55
CA GLY A 886 -25.63 -7.47 26.12
C GLY A 886 -25.35 -8.75 25.31
N ALA A 887 -24.83 -8.63 24.09
CA ALA A 887 -24.41 -9.79 23.29
C ALA A 887 -23.35 -10.64 24.03
N GLY A 888 -23.56 -11.95 24.08
CA GLY A 888 -22.79 -12.88 24.91
C GLY A 888 -22.56 -14.24 24.25
N LYS A 889 -23.51 -14.68 23.43
CA LYS A 889 -23.48 -15.91 22.63
C LYS A 889 -24.10 -15.71 21.24
N GLU A 890 -23.78 -16.57 20.28
CA GLU A 890 -24.34 -16.55 18.92
C GLU A 890 -25.88 -16.59 18.90
N ASP A 891 -26.50 -17.28 19.88
CA ASP A 891 -27.95 -17.29 20.09
C ASP A 891 -28.54 -15.89 20.24
N HIS A 892 -27.83 -14.95 20.88
CA HIS A 892 -28.36 -13.60 21.10
C HIS A 892 -28.52 -12.83 19.77
N PHE A 893 -27.66 -13.11 18.79
CA PHE A 893 -27.78 -12.54 17.45
C PHE A 893 -28.97 -13.16 16.70
N ALA A 894 -29.13 -14.48 16.79
CA ALA A 894 -30.26 -15.16 16.18
C ALA A 894 -31.59 -14.66 16.79
N GLU A 895 -31.64 -14.59 18.11
CA GLU A 895 -32.81 -14.12 18.85
C GLU A 895 -33.21 -12.70 18.47
N VAL A 896 -32.26 -11.76 18.40
CA VAL A 896 -32.60 -10.37 18.06
C VAL A 896 -33.08 -10.25 16.61
N PHE A 897 -32.50 -10.98 15.66
CA PHE A 897 -32.94 -10.93 14.26
C PHE A 897 -34.25 -11.68 14.00
N GLU A 898 -34.57 -12.72 14.77
CA GLU A 898 -35.81 -13.50 14.64
C GLU A 898 -36.98 -12.82 15.35
N LYS A 899 -36.76 -12.25 16.55
CA LYS A 899 -37.81 -11.68 17.39
C LYS A 899 -38.02 -10.17 17.20
N THR A 900 -37.12 -9.50 16.47
CA THR A 900 -37.22 -8.07 16.17
C THR A 900 -36.93 -7.83 14.69
N ASN A 901 -37.23 -6.63 14.20
CA ASN A 901 -36.95 -6.25 12.81
C ASN A 901 -35.78 -5.27 12.68
N VAL A 902 -34.72 -5.43 13.48
CA VAL A 902 -33.51 -4.59 13.38
C VAL A 902 -32.69 -4.91 12.14
N GLU A 903 -31.97 -3.92 11.63
CA GLU A 903 -31.12 -4.05 10.44
C GLU A 903 -29.72 -4.57 10.77
N ALA A 904 -29.27 -4.36 12.02
CA ALA A 904 -27.93 -4.71 12.46
C ALA A 904 -27.89 -5.08 13.94
N ALA A 905 -26.88 -5.87 14.29
CA ALA A 905 -26.53 -6.20 15.66
C ALA A 905 -25.04 -5.92 15.88
N LEU A 906 -24.72 -5.21 16.94
CA LEU A 906 -23.38 -4.82 17.33
C LEU A 906 -22.92 -5.63 18.54
N ALA A 907 -21.63 -5.98 18.56
CA ALA A 907 -20.96 -6.43 19.76
C ALA A 907 -19.51 -5.93 19.83
N ALA A 908 -18.99 -5.82 21.05
CA ALA A 908 -17.63 -5.36 21.33
C ALA A 908 -16.83 -6.46 22.06
N GLY A 909 -17.13 -6.65 23.36
CA GLY A 909 -16.33 -7.46 24.27
C GLY A 909 -16.08 -8.90 23.82
N ILE A 910 -17.11 -9.60 23.35
CA ILE A 910 -17.02 -11.01 22.92
C ILE A 910 -16.10 -11.20 21.71
N PHE A 911 -16.06 -10.21 20.80
CA PHE A 911 -15.19 -10.21 19.62
C PHE A 911 -13.76 -9.82 19.99
N HIS A 912 -13.58 -8.88 20.93
CA HIS A 912 -12.26 -8.50 21.42
C HIS A 912 -11.52 -9.70 22.02
N ARG A 913 -12.21 -10.40 22.92
CA ARG A 913 -11.68 -11.52 23.71
C ARG A 913 -11.60 -12.84 22.94
N ARG A 914 -12.10 -12.86 21.69
CA ARG A 914 -12.23 -14.08 20.86
C ARG A 914 -13.00 -15.19 21.57
N GLU A 915 -13.94 -14.83 22.45
CA GLU A 915 -14.85 -15.79 23.06
C GLU A 915 -15.71 -16.42 21.97
N ILE A 916 -16.13 -15.59 21.00
CA ILE A 916 -16.92 -16.00 19.85
C ILE A 916 -16.41 -15.26 18.62
N PRO A 917 -15.78 -15.95 17.66
CA PRO A 917 -15.36 -15.32 16.41
C PRO A 917 -16.54 -14.81 15.58
N ILE A 918 -16.37 -13.70 14.86
CA ILE A 918 -17.43 -13.12 14.01
C ILE A 918 -17.93 -14.14 12.96
N LYS A 919 -16.99 -14.87 12.35
CA LYS A 919 -17.27 -15.96 11.41
C LYS A 919 -18.16 -17.06 12.01
N HIS A 920 -18.01 -17.35 13.30
CA HIS A 920 -18.85 -18.34 13.99
C HIS A 920 -20.29 -17.85 14.12
N VAL A 921 -20.48 -16.60 14.57
CA VAL A 921 -21.82 -15.95 14.62
C VAL A 921 -22.47 -15.99 13.24
N LYS A 922 -21.72 -15.66 12.19
CA LYS A 922 -22.24 -15.70 10.82
C LYS A 922 -22.67 -17.11 10.41
N ASN A 923 -21.81 -18.12 10.58
CA ASN A 923 -22.19 -19.48 10.21
C ASN A 923 -23.45 -19.96 10.96
N TYR A 924 -23.56 -19.67 12.26
CA TYR A 924 -24.72 -19.99 13.07
C TYR A 924 -26.01 -19.33 12.55
N LEU A 925 -25.93 -18.04 12.17
CA LEU A 925 -27.07 -17.31 11.60
C LEU A 925 -27.51 -17.88 10.24
N LYS A 926 -26.57 -18.35 9.41
CA LYS A 926 -26.92 -19.01 8.14
C LYS A 926 -27.66 -20.33 8.35
N GLU A 927 -27.25 -21.12 9.34
CA GLU A 927 -27.92 -22.38 9.70
C GLU A 927 -29.39 -22.14 10.12
N ARG A 928 -29.68 -20.94 10.65
CA ARG A 928 -31.02 -20.47 10.99
C ARG A 928 -31.71 -19.67 9.88
N TYR A 929 -31.18 -19.71 8.66
CA TYR A 929 -31.73 -19.03 7.47
C TYR A 929 -31.81 -17.50 7.59
N VAL A 930 -31.03 -16.89 8.47
CA VAL A 930 -30.87 -15.43 8.52
C VAL A 930 -29.95 -15.01 7.38
N LEU A 931 -30.44 -14.11 6.52
CA LEU A 931 -29.67 -13.58 5.41
C LEU A 931 -28.55 -12.67 5.94
N ILE A 932 -27.31 -13.10 5.79
CA ILE A 932 -26.11 -12.34 6.16
C ILE A 932 -25.11 -12.30 5.00
N ARG A 933 -24.08 -11.46 5.11
CA ARG A 933 -23.00 -11.40 4.13
C ARG A 933 -22.01 -12.55 4.32
N ASP A 934 -21.66 -13.17 3.19
CA ASP A 934 -20.61 -14.18 3.09
C ASP A 934 -19.26 -13.55 2.78
N GLU A 935 -18.19 -14.11 3.34
CA GLU A 935 -16.84 -13.75 2.95
C GLU A 935 -16.58 -14.26 1.53
N ASP A 936 -16.25 -13.32 0.65
CA ASP A 936 -15.78 -13.67 -0.68
C ASP A 936 -14.29 -14.03 -0.62
N LEU A 937 -14.01 -15.30 -0.32
CA LEU A 937 -12.65 -15.84 -0.22
C LEU A 937 -11.95 -16.03 -1.58
N SER A 938 -12.58 -15.62 -2.69
CA SER A 938 -12.10 -15.88 -4.05
C SER A 938 -11.26 -14.74 -4.66
N PHE A 939 -10.68 -13.88 -3.82
CA PHE A 939 -9.87 -12.72 -4.24
C PHE A 939 -8.38 -12.92 -4.02
#